data_AF-A0A413QSE6-F1
#
_entry.id   AF-A0A413QSE6-F1
#
_cell.length_a   1.000
_cell.length_b   1.000
_cell.length_c   1.000
_cell.angle_alpha   90.00
_cell.angle_beta   90.00
_cell.angle_gamma   90.00
#
_symmetry.space_group_name_H-M   'P 1'
#
loop_
_entity.id
_entity.type
_entity.pdbx_description
1 polymer ?
#
loop_
_entity_poly.entity_id
_entity_poly.type
_entity_poly.pdbx_seq_one_letter_code
_entity_poly.pdbx_strand_id
1 'polypeptide(L)'
;MSLAEKRNRQERRNKKSRKEREQEKRRKKQERDRRKQKNIPTTAQQSIPYIRMLQDGICQVTKTFFSKTIQFYDINYQLALNEDKTTIFENYCDFLNYFDSSISVQLSFINQQVDVAEFEKSIDIPDQNDDFNAIREEYRTMLKNQLSKGNNGLVKTKYITFGIEAESLKVARPRLERIEADILNNFKVLGAQAHSLNGLERLEILYHVFNQDRIEPFKFQYKMLPETGLKTKDFIAPTSFNFSKNQTFLMGKTMGSVSYLQILAPELTDRMLADFLDVDDSINVNIHIQSIDQSSAIKMIKSKISDLDKMKIEEQKRAVRSGYDMDVLPSDLVTYGEEAKNLLEDLQSRNERMFLVTVLVMNTAKKRQKLDNNIFQVQGIAQKYNCSLKQLDYQQEAALMSCIPLGVNRIEIQRGLTTSATAIFVPFTTQELFQEGEALYYGLNALSNNMIMVDRKRLKNPNGLILGTPGSGKSFSAKREITNCFLITEDDIIICDPEAEYYPLVQALHGQVIRISPVSDQYINPMDLNLNYSEEDNPLSLKADFILSLCELIVGGKNGLEPVEKTIIDRCVRLVYQEYLADPVPEKMPILEDLYNLLRKQEEPEAQRLATSLEIYVTGSLNVFNHRTNVDINNRIVCFDIKELGKQLKKIGMLIVQDQVWNRVTINRSAHKSTRYYVDEFHLLLKEEQTAAYSVEIWKRFRKWGGIPTGITQNIKDLLASREIENIFENSDFIYMLNQASGDRQILAKQLNISPTQLSYVTNSNEGEGLLFYGNVIIPFVDRFPKNSLYKIMTTRPEETAEAG
;
A
#
# COMPACT_ATOMS: atom_id res chain seq x y z
N MET A 1 -41.28 -0.42 58.05
CA MET A 1 -40.62 0.16 59.23
C MET A 1 -41.46 1.29 59.78
N SER A 2 -41.97 1.15 60.99
CA SER A 2 -42.94 2.08 61.60
C SER A 2 -42.26 3.40 62.02
N LEU A 3 -43.04 4.48 62.14
CA LEU A 3 -42.58 5.79 62.64
C LEU A 3 -41.82 5.69 63.99
N ALA A 4 -42.06 4.63 64.78
CA ALA A 4 -41.34 4.35 66.02
C ALA A 4 -39.88 3.92 65.81
N GLU A 5 -39.56 3.20 64.72
CA GLU A 5 -38.17 2.80 64.41
C GLU A 5 -37.32 3.96 63.90
N LYS A 6 -37.93 4.94 63.23
CA LYS A 6 -37.26 6.20 62.83
C LYS A 6 -36.92 7.06 64.04
N ARG A 7 -37.83 7.19 65.01
CA ARG A 7 -37.57 7.90 66.29
C ARG A 7 -36.46 7.25 67.10
N ASN A 8 -36.47 5.92 67.22
CA ASN A 8 -35.43 5.17 67.96
C ASN A 8 -34.03 5.26 67.32
N ARG A 9 -33.93 5.32 65.98
CA ARG A 9 -32.65 5.57 65.28
C ARG A 9 -32.14 7.01 65.47
N GLN A 10 -33.04 7.98 65.60
CA GLN A 10 -32.70 9.39 65.82
C GLN A 10 -32.22 9.64 67.27
N GLU A 11 -32.84 8.99 68.26
CA GLU A 11 -32.40 9.04 69.66
C GLU A 11 -31.07 8.32 69.90
N ARG A 12 -30.81 7.17 69.26
CA ARG A 12 -29.50 6.50 69.31
C ARG A 12 -28.37 7.30 68.65
N ARG A 13 -28.66 8.14 67.65
CA ARG A 13 -27.67 9.03 67.02
C ARG A 13 -27.28 10.22 67.91
N ASN A 14 -28.17 10.64 68.82
CA ASN A 14 -27.95 11.77 69.72
C ASN A 14 -27.23 11.44 71.03
N LYS A 15 -27.00 10.15 71.33
CA LYS A 15 -26.22 9.70 72.53
C LYS A 15 -24.73 9.45 72.29
N LYS A 16 -24.20 9.59 71.06
CA LYS A 16 -22.75 9.45 70.83
C LYS A 16 -22.00 10.67 71.35
N SER A 17 -21.06 10.44 72.27
CA SER A 17 -20.25 11.53 72.84
C SER A 17 -19.40 12.21 71.76
N ARG A 18 -19.05 13.49 71.97
CA ARG A 18 -18.23 14.28 71.03
C ARG A 18 -16.90 13.58 70.68
N LYS A 19 -16.32 12.85 71.65
CA LYS A 19 -15.11 12.02 71.48
C LYS A 19 -15.32 10.82 70.54
N GLU A 20 -16.46 10.14 70.61
CA GLU A 20 -16.77 8.99 69.73
C GLU A 20 -17.00 9.43 68.28
N ARG A 21 -17.63 10.60 68.06
CA ARG A 21 -17.80 11.18 66.71
C ARG A 21 -16.47 11.58 66.09
N GLU A 22 -15.53 12.09 66.87
CA GLU A 22 -14.18 12.41 66.41
C GLU A 22 -13.34 11.16 66.12
N GLN A 23 -13.43 10.12 66.95
CA GLN A 23 -12.76 8.83 66.68
C GLN A 23 -13.32 8.14 65.44
N GLU A 24 -14.64 8.18 65.21
CA GLU A 24 -15.26 7.62 64.01
C GLU A 24 -14.87 8.40 62.75
N LYS A 25 -14.78 9.74 62.83
CA LYS A 25 -14.24 10.58 61.75
C LYS A 25 -12.77 10.29 61.47
N ARG A 26 -11.94 10.10 62.51
CA ARG A 26 -10.51 9.74 62.37
C ARG A 26 -10.34 8.35 61.77
N ARG A 27 -11.14 7.35 62.19
CA ARG A 27 -11.15 6.01 61.57
C ARG A 27 -11.58 6.05 60.10
N LYS A 28 -12.65 6.77 59.78
CA LYS A 28 -13.11 6.96 58.38
C LYS A 28 -12.07 7.70 57.53
N LYS A 29 -11.37 8.68 58.10
CA LYS A 29 -10.25 9.37 57.44
C LYS A 29 -9.08 8.44 57.21
N GLN A 30 -8.64 7.68 58.22
CA GLN A 30 -7.58 6.68 58.10
C GLN A 30 -7.93 5.55 57.13
N GLU A 31 -9.19 5.12 57.06
CA GLU A 31 -9.64 4.11 56.12
C GLU A 31 -9.69 4.65 54.69
N ARG A 32 -10.12 5.91 54.51
CA ARG A 32 -10.07 6.63 53.23
C ARG A 32 -8.62 6.87 52.77
N ASP A 33 -7.73 7.21 53.69
CA ASP A 33 -6.30 7.42 53.42
C ASP A 33 -5.60 6.08 53.11
N ARG A 34 -5.94 4.99 53.80
CA ARG A 34 -5.50 3.62 53.46
C ARG A 34 -6.02 3.13 52.11
N ARG A 35 -7.28 3.44 51.75
CA ARG A 35 -7.82 3.13 50.41
C ARG A 35 -7.15 3.95 49.32
N LYS A 36 -6.85 5.23 49.58
CA LYS A 36 -6.04 6.07 48.68
C LYS A 36 -4.62 5.54 48.49
N GLN A 37 -3.96 5.11 49.58
CA GLN A 37 -2.63 4.49 49.51
C GLN A 37 -2.64 3.13 48.78
N LYS A 38 -3.73 2.33 48.90
CA LYS A 38 -3.88 1.06 48.17
C LYS A 38 -4.08 1.21 46.65
N ASN A 39 -4.51 2.38 46.18
CA ASN A 39 -4.81 2.62 44.77
C ASN A 39 -3.64 3.24 43.98
N ILE A 40 -2.51 3.53 44.62
CA ILE A 40 -1.31 4.01 43.93
C ILE A 40 -0.55 2.77 43.42
N PRO A 41 -0.33 2.63 42.11
CA PRO A 41 0.47 1.54 41.56
C PRO A 41 1.87 1.51 42.17
N THR A 42 2.28 0.34 42.67
CA THR A 42 3.60 0.09 43.28
C THR A 42 4.56 -0.61 42.33
N THR A 43 4.05 -1.13 41.21
CA THR A 43 4.79 -1.85 40.16
C THR A 43 4.31 -1.37 38.80
N ALA A 44 5.15 -1.39 37.76
CA ALA A 44 4.76 -0.98 36.41
C ALA A 44 3.53 -1.73 35.88
N GLN A 45 3.42 -3.03 36.18
CA GLN A 45 2.30 -3.90 35.82
C GLN A 45 0.96 -3.44 36.41
N GLN A 46 0.96 -2.79 37.57
CA GLN A 46 -0.26 -2.31 38.22
C GLN A 46 -0.84 -1.07 37.51
N SER A 47 0.01 -0.28 36.84
CA SER A 47 -0.44 0.87 36.04
C SER A 47 -1.18 0.45 34.77
N ILE A 48 -0.74 -0.66 34.15
CA ILE A 48 -1.32 -1.18 32.89
C ILE A 48 -2.77 -1.65 33.11
N PRO A 49 -3.78 -1.12 32.39
CA PRO A 49 -5.18 -1.19 32.78
C PRO A 49 -5.93 -2.40 32.22
N TYR A 50 -5.42 -3.63 32.41
CA TYR A 50 -6.19 -4.84 32.10
C TYR A 50 -6.05 -5.96 33.11
N ILE A 51 -6.95 -6.95 33.10
CA ILE A 51 -6.89 -8.14 33.96
C ILE A 51 -6.20 -9.30 33.25
N ARG A 52 -6.64 -9.64 32.03
CA ARG A 52 -6.03 -10.70 31.20
C ARG A 52 -6.21 -10.45 29.70
N MET A 53 -5.24 -10.88 28.90
CA MET A 53 -5.29 -10.93 27.43
C MET A 53 -5.43 -12.38 26.98
N LEU A 54 -6.49 -12.72 26.26
CA LEU A 54 -6.77 -14.08 25.77
C LEU A 54 -6.21 -14.31 24.37
N GLN A 55 -5.97 -15.58 24.02
CA GLN A 55 -5.39 -15.99 22.73
C GLN A 55 -6.19 -15.51 21.52
N ASP A 56 -7.51 -15.49 21.63
CA ASP A 56 -8.46 -15.05 20.60
C ASP A 56 -8.53 -13.53 20.43
N GLY A 57 -7.66 -12.79 21.12
CA GLY A 57 -7.60 -11.33 21.05
C GLY A 57 -8.55 -10.61 21.99
N ILE A 58 -9.41 -11.31 22.76
CA ILE A 58 -10.28 -10.65 23.73
C ILE A 58 -9.47 -10.24 24.97
N CYS A 59 -9.46 -8.94 25.26
CA CYS A 59 -8.88 -8.39 26.48
C CYS A 59 -9.98 -8.16 27.51
N GLN A 60 -9.86 -8.79 28.68
CA GLN A 60 -10.66 -8.41 29.84
C GLN A 60 -9.95 -7.28 30.56
N VAL A 61 -10.42 -6.07 30.35
CA VAL A 61 -9.81 -4.84 30.88
C VAL A 61 -10.21 -4.62 32.33
N THR A 62 -11.51 -4.70 32.62
CA THR A 62 -12.05 -4.63 33.98
C THR A 62 -12.86 -5.89 34.29
N LYS A 63 -13.56 -5.93 35.43
CA LYS A 63 -14.42 -7.08 35.73
C LYS A 63 -15.55 -7.24 34.71
N THR A 64 -16.04 -6.13 34.16
CA THR A 64 -17.21 -6.08 33.29
C THR A 64 -16.91 -5.57 31.88
N PHE A 65 -15.78 -4.89 31.67
CA PHE A 65 -15.41 -4.35 30.36
C PHE A 65 -14.47 -5.29 29.60
N PHE A 66 -14.85 -5.62 28.36
CA PHE A 66 -14.09 -6.48 27.45
C PHE A 66 -13.89 -5.76 26.11
N SER A 67 -12.69 -5.89 25.52
CA SER A 67 -12.36 -5.25 24.24
C SER A 67 -11.66 -6.17 23.25
N LYS A 68 -11.82 -5.88 21.95
CA LYS A 68 -11.04 -6.43 20.84
C LYS A 68 -10.44 -5.29 20.01
N THR A 69 -9.40 -5.61 19.25
CA THR A 69 -8.70 -4.65 18.39
C THR A 69 -8.58 -5.22 16.99
N ILE A 70 -8.82 -4.37 15.99
CA ILE A 70 -8.62 -4.64 14.57
C ILE A 70 -7.56 -3.68 14.06
N GLN A 71 -6.60 -4.20 13.29
CA GLN A 71 -5.68 -3.37 12.51
C GLN A 71 -6.28 -3.14 11.13
N PHE A 72 -6.18 -1.90 10.65
CA PHE A 72 -6.65 -1.53 9.31
C PHE A 72 -5.57 -0.73 8.59
N TYR A 73 -5.65 -0.73 7.26
CA TYR A 73 -4.64 -0.15 6.38
C TYR A 73 -5.18 1.05 5.61
N ASP A 74 -4.25 1.83 5.06
CA ASP A 74 -4.58 3.02 4.28
C ASP A 74 -5.28 2.71 2.96
N ILE A 75 -6.12 3.66 2.56
CA ILE A 75 -6.65 3.80 1.20
C ILE A 75 -6.19 5.15 0.66
N ASN A 76 -6.25 5.32 -0.66
CA ASN A 76 -5.86 6.56 -1.35
C ASN A 76 -6.89 7.70 -1.18
N TYR A 77 -7.22 8.08 0.04
CA TYR A 77 -8.21 9.12 0.32
C TYR A 77 -7.73 10.50 -0.16
N GLN A 78 -6.50 10.92 0.17
CA GLN A 78 -6.01 12.25 -0.19
C GLN A 78 -5.99 12.51 -1.71
N LEU A 79 -5.68 11.46 -2.47
CA LEU A 79 -5.56 11.48 -3.92
C LEU A 79 -6.86 11.15 -4.65
N ALA A 80 -7.93 10.74 -3.97
CA ALA A 80 -9.19 10.38 -4.62
C ALA A 80 -9.89 11.58 -5.29
N LEU A 81 -10.82 11.30 -6.21
CA LEU A 81 -11.72 12.31 -6.77
C LEU A 81 -12.56 12.97 -5.67
N ASN A 82 -13.05 14.20 -5.88
CA ASN A 82 -13.90 14.85 -4.88
C ASN A 82 -15.20 14.06 -4.62
N GLU A 83 -15.76 13.44 -5.66
CA GLU A 83 -16.94 12.56 -5.56
C GLU A 83 -16.62 11.31 -4.73
N ASP A 84 -15.47 10.67 -4.98
CA ASP A 84 -14.99 9.52 -4.20
C ASP A 84 -14.71 9.89 -2.74
N LYS A 85 -14.08 11.05 -2.50
CA LYS A 85 -13.84 11.56 -1.13
C LYS A 85 -15.15 11.75 -0.39
N THR A 86 -16.15 12.34 -1.05
CA THR A 86 -17.48 12.53 -0.47
C THR A 86 -18.11 11.17 -0.14
N THR A 87 -18.02 10.21 -1.06
CA THR A 87 -18.53 8.84 -0.85
C THR A 87 -17.82 8.12 0.31
N ILE A 88 -16.48 8.21 0.38
CA ILE A 88 -15.70 7.63 1.49
C ILE A 88 -16.06 8.31 2.81
N PHE A 89 -16.23 9.64 2.81
CA PHE A 89 -16.62 10.40 3.99
C PHE A 89 -18.01 10.01 4.48
N GLU A 90 -19.00 9.90 3.59
CA GLU A 90 -20.35 9.43 3.91
C GLU A 90 -20.34 7.99 4.47
N ASN A 91 -19.62 7.08 3.83
CA ASN A 91 -19.44 5.71 4.33
C ASN A 91 -18.75 5.69 5.71
N TYR A 92 -17.82 6.62 5.97
CA TYR A 92 -17.19 6.74 7.28
C TYR A 92 -18.13 7.33 8.34
N CYS A 93 -19.00 8.27 7.97
CA CYS A 93 -20.10 8.74 8.83
C CYS A 93 -21.03 7.58 9.21
N ASP A 94 -21.41 6.74 8.26
CA ASP A 94 -22.24 5.55 8.51
C ASP A 94 -21.52 4.55 9.42
N PHE A 95 -20.22 4.37 9.22
CA PHE A 95 -19.38 3.55 10.10
C PHE A 95 -19.33 4.10 11.54
N LEU A 96 -19.21 5.41 11.73
CA LEU A 96 -19.29 6.02 13.07
C LEU A 96 -20.69 5.85 13.68
N ASN A 97 -21.73 6.01 12.87
CA ASN A 97 -23.13 5.85 13.28
C ASN A 97 -23.51 4.40 13.61
N TYR A 98 -22.76 3.39 13.15
CA TYR A 98 -22.95 2.00 13.56
C TYR A 98 -22.76 1.84 15.09
N PHE A 99 -21.84 2.59 15.70
CA PHE A 99 -21.57 2.49 17.12
C PHE A 99 -22.68 3.14 17.95
N ASP A 100 -23.38 2.31 18.73
CA ASP A 100 -24.36 2.78 19.71
C ASP A 100 -23.71 3.16 21.05
N SER A 101 -24.50 3.64 22.00
CA SER A 101 -24.02 4.05 23.33
C SER A 101 -23.49 2.90 24.19
N SER A 102 -23.67 1.65 23.79
CA SER A 102 -23.18 0.46 24.50
C SER A 102 -21.77 0.03 24.07
N ILE A 103 -21.24 0.61 22.99
CA ILE A 103 -19.92 0.31 22.44
C ILE A 103 -19.02 1.52 22.67
N SER A 104 -17.87 1.28 23.32
CA SER A 104 -16.79 2.27 23.41
C SER A 104 -15.77 2.04 22.32
N VAL A 105 -15.36 3.10 21.63
CA VAL A 105 -14.43 3.03 20.48
C VAL A 105 -13.19 3.87 20.73
N GLN A 106 -12.04 3.35 20.32
CA GLN A 106 -10.76 4.04 20.32
C GLN A 106 -10.07 3.81 18.98
N LEU A 107 -9.77 4.89 18.25
CA LEU A 107 -8.84 4.86 17.13
C LEU A 107 -7.44 5.17 17.67
N SER A 108 -6.47 4.32 17.35
CA SER A 108 -5.07 4.48 17.75
C SER A 108 -4.20 4.51 16.52
N PHE A 109 -3.50 5.62 16.30
CA PHE A 109 -2.52 5.80 15.25
C PHE A 109 -1.15 5.86 15.90
N ILE A 110 -0.34 4.85 15.63
CA ILE A 110 0.95 4.66 16.30
C ILE A 110 2.03 4.84 15.23
N ASN A 111 2.79 5.94 15.35
CA ASN A 111 3.95 6.19 14.52
C ASN A 111 5.20 5.79 15.33
N GLN A 112 5.81 4.67 14.96
CA GLN A 112 6.97 4.12 15.66
C GLN A 112 8.17 4.08 14.74
N GLN A 113 9.32 4.42 15.30
CA GLN A 113 10.59 4.26 14.61
C GLN A 113 10.94 2.77 14.63
N VAL A 114 10.98 2.17 13.46
CA VAL A 114 11.45 0.79 13.28
C VAL A 114 12.97 0.80 13.26
N ASP A 115 13.57 -0.32 13.66
CA ASP A 115 15.00 -0.47 13.57
C ASP A 115 15.44 -0.36 12.12
N VAL A 116 16.25 0.66 11.82
CA VAL A 116 16.89 0.81 10.50
C VAL A 116 17.66 -0.45 10.16
N ALA A 117 18.25 -1.17 11.12
CA ALA A 117 18.95 -2.42 10.83
C ALA A 117 18.01 -3.58 10.44
N GLU A 118 16.76 -3.60 10.92
CA GLU A 118 15.76 -4.60 10.52
C GLU A 118 15.19 -4.26 9.13
N PHE A 119 14.92 -2.99 8.89
CA PHE A 119 14.52 -2.51 7.56
C PHE A 119 15.65 -2.66 6.53
N GLU A 120 16.91 -2.42 6.91
CA GLU A 120 18.09 -2.67 6.07
C GLU A 120 18.20 -4.14 5.69
N LYS A 121 17.90 -5.07 6.60
CA LYS A 121 17.85 -6.51 6.28
C LYS A 121 16.76 -6.84 5.27
N SER A 122 15.61 -6.17 5.34
CA SER A 122 14.48 -6.42 4.43
C SER A 122 14.77 -5.97 2.98
N ILE A 123 15.70 -5.04 2.79
CA ILE A 123 16.16 -4.53 1.48
C ILE A 123 17.57 -5.00 1.14
N ASP A 124 18.14 -5.92 1.91
CA ASP A 124 19.52 -6.35 1.73
C ASP A 124 19.66 -7.26 0.50
N ILE A 125 20.67 -6.98 -0.30
CA ILE A 125 21.04 -7.78 -1.46
C ILE A 125 22.36 -8.45 -1.09
N PRO A 126 22.39 -9.71 -0.64
CA PRO A 126 23.61 -10.33 -0.10
C PRO A 126 24.68 -10.49 -1.19
N ASP A 127 25.94 -10.44 -0.78
CA ASP A 127 27.06 -10.78 -1.67
C ASP A 127 26.94 -12.23 -2.13
N GLN A 128 27.33 -12.49 -3.37
CA GLN A 128 27.33 -13.83 -3.95
C GLN A 128 28.74 -14.18 -4.46
N ASN A 129 28.98 -15.47 -4.69
CA ASN A 129 30.25 -15.94 -5.25
C ASN A 129 30.26 -15.76 -6.78
N ASP A 130 30.13 -14.52 -7.24
CA ASP A 130 30.17 -14.12 -8.65
C ASP A 130 30.83 -12.74 -8.82
N ASP A 131 30.90 -12.26 -10.07
CA ASP A 131 31.60 -11.02 -10.43
C ASP A 131 30.79 -9.73 -10.16
N PHE A 132 29.55 -9.84 -9.67
CA PHE A 132 28.60 -8.71 -9.63
C PHE A 132 28.51 -8.01 -8.27
N ASN A 133 29.36 -8.36 -7.31
CA ASN A 133 29.33 -7.75 -5.96
C ASN A 133 29.56 -6.24 -5.97
N ALA A 134 30.36 -5.70 -6.90
CA ALA A 134 30.51 -4.25 -7.05
C ALA A 134 29.19 -3.56 -7.42
N ILE A 135 28.38 -4.17 -8.30
CA ILE A 135 27.06 -3.68 -8.69
C ILE A 135 26.08 -3.82 -7.51
N ARG A 136 26.13 -4.95 -6.77
CA ARG A 136 25.33 -5.15 -5.55
C ARG A 136 25.63 -4.08 -4.51
N GLU A 137 26.90 -3.78 -4.27
CA GLU A 137 27.31 -2.79 -3.27
C GLU A 137 26.87 -1.37 -3.65
N GLU A 138 27.01 -0.99 -4.93
CA GLU A 138 26.50 0.29 -5.44
C GLU A 138 24.98 0.38 -5.28
N TYR A 139 24.24 -0.67 -5.65
CA TYR A 139 22.78 -0.71 -5.55
C TYR A 139 22.31 -0.71 -4.08
N ARG A 140 22.94 -1.50 -3.20
CA ARG A 140 22.67 -1.54 -1.76
C ARG A 140 22.91 -0.17 -1.14
N THR A 141 24.00 0.51 -1.51
CA THR A 141 24.30 1.88 -1.05
C THR A 141 23.24 2.88 -1.53
N MET A 142 22.76 2.74 -2.76
CA MET A 142 21.66 3.54 -3.29
C MET A 142 20.38 3.32 -2.47
N LEU A 143 19.97 2.07 -2.22
CA LEU A 143 18.77 1.78 -1.43
C LEU A 143 18.87 2.31 0.00
N LYS A 144 20.03 2.15 0.67
CA LYS A 144 20.27 2.72 2.01
C LYS A 144 20.17 4.24 2.03
N ASN A 145 20.73 4.91 1.01
CA ASN A 145 20.62 6.35 0.88
C ASN A 145 19.18 6.81 0.65
N GLN A 146 18.41 6.10 -0.18
CA GLN A 146 16.98 6.41 -0.38
C GLN A 146 16.17 6.16 0.90
N LEU A 147 16.44 5.07 1.62
CA LEU A 147 15.82 4.78 2.92
C LEU A 147 16.07 5.92 3.92
N SER A 148 17.31 6.44 3.98
CA SER A 148 17.68 7.54 4.86
C SER A 148 17.07 8.89 4.48
N LYS A 149 16.75 9.08 3.18
CA LYS A 149 16.07 10.27 2.66
C LYS A 149 14.54 10.17 2.81
N GLY A 150 14.02 8.95 2.88
CA GLY A 150 12.62 8.68 3.19
C GLY A 150 12.28 9.00 4.64
N ASN A 151 11.10 8.57 5.09
CA ASN A 151 10.52 8.96 6.38
C ASN A 151 11.19 8.29 7.60
N ASN A 152 12.52 8.37 7.73
CA ASN A 152 13.36 7.96 8.87
C ASN A 152 13.10 6.55 9.46
N GLY A 153 12.59 5.60 8.66
CA GLY A 153 12.22 4.26 9.13
C GLY A 153 10.98 4.24 10.03
N LEU A 154 10.07 5.22 9.89
CA LEU A 154 8.83 5.29 10.63
C LEU A 154 7.77 4.38 10.01
N VAL A 155 7.19 3.48 10.81
CA VAL A 155 6.03 2.68 10.42
C VAL A 155 4.80 3.23 11.12
N LYS A 156 3.80 3.59 10.30
CA LYS A 156 2.50 4.08 10.74
C LYS A 156 1.55 2.89 10.82
N THR A 157 1.11 2.55 12.02
CA THR A 157 0.09 1.51 12.24
C THR A 157 -1.21 2.10 12.77
N LYS A 158 -2.34 1.57 12.30
CA LYS A 158 -3.67 2.10 12.60
C LYS A 158 -4.54 0.99 13.17
N TYR A 159 -5.16 1.27 14.31
CA TYR A 159 -5.97 0.32 15.05
C TYR A 159 -7.30 0.93 15.44
N ILE A 160 -8.36 0.13 15.36
CA ILE A 160 -9.62 0.39 16.03
C ILE A 160 -9.76 -0.61 17.17
N THR A 161 -9.92 -0.10 18.39
CA THR A 161 -10.27 -0.91 19.57
C THR A 161 -11.69 -0.60 19.96
N PHE A 162 -12.51 -1.63 20.07
CA PHE A 162 -13.90 -1.52 20.51
C PHE A 162 -14.12 -2.39 21.74
N GLY A 163 -14.98 -1.93 22.64
CA GLY A 163 -15.29 -2.65 23.87
C GLY A 163 -16.72 -2.48 24.33
N ILE A 164 -17.16 -3.44 25.15
CA ILE A 164 -18.52 -3.51 25.67
C ILE A 164 -18.51 -3.86 27.16
N GLU A 165 -19.55 -3.43 27.86
CA GLU A 165 -19.85 -3.89 29.21
C GLU A 165 -20.66 -5.20 29.18
N ALA A 166 -20.22 -6.20 29.94
CA ALA A 166 -20.84 -7.50 30.08
C ALA A 166 -20.51 -8.13 31.45
N GLU A 167 -21.42 -8.94 31.99
CA GLU A 167 -21.21 -9.57 33.30
C GLU A 167 -20.15 -10.69 33.29
N SER A 168 -19.91 -11.29 32.13
CA SER A 168 -18.93 -12.38 31.99
C SER A 168 -18.40 -12.51 30.57
N LEU A 169 -17.24 -13.17 30.44
CA LEU A 169 -16.63 -13.50 29.15
C LEU A 169 -17.56 -14.32 28.25
N LYS A 170 -18.40 -15.20 28.83
CA LYS A 170 -19.34 -16.04 28.06
C LYS A 170 -20.39 -15.20 27.33
N VAL A 171 -20.79 -14.07 27.92
CA VAL A 171 -21.74 -13.12 27.31
C VAL A 171 -21.03 -12.14 26.39
N ALA A 172 -19.82 -11.68 26.77
CA ALA A 172 -19.05 -10.73 25.98
C ALA A 172 -18.60 -11.31 24.62
N ARG A 173 -18.08 -12.54 24.60
CA ARG A 173 -17.48 -13.15 23.40
C ARG A 173 -18.39 -13.11 22.15
N PRO A 174 -19.61 -13.68 22.15
CA PRO A 174 -20.45 -13.68 20.95
C PRO A 174 -20.88 -12.27 20.51
N ARG A 175 -21.00 -11.32 21.45
CA ARG A 175 -21.30 -9.91 21.11
C ARG A 175 -20.10 -9.24 20.43
N LEU A 176 -18.89 -9.45 20.96
CA LEU A 176 -17.66 -8.92 20.37
C LEU A 176 -17.38 -9.52 18.98
N GLU A 177 -17.59 -10.82 18.79
CA GLU A 177 -17.43 -11.48 17.49
C GLU A 177 -18.41 -10.95 16.43
N ARG A 178 -19.66 -10.64 16.82
CA ARG A 178 -20.60 -9.98 15.91
C ARG A 178 -20.13 -8.57 15.53
N ILE A 179 -19.75 -7.75 16.52
CA ILE A 179 -19.27 -6.39 16.30
C ILE A 179 -18.02 -6.39 15.41
N GLU A 180 -17.11 -7.33 15.65
CA GLU A 180 -15.91 -7.56 14.84
C GLU A 180 -16.24 -7.82 13.37
N ALA A 181 -17.17 -8.74 13.09
CA ALA A 181 -17.58 -9.06 11.72
C ALA A 181 -18.21 -7.85 11.02
N ASP A 182 -19.04 -7.08 11.73
CA ASP A 182 -19.66 -5.86 11.20
C ASP A 182 -18.61 -4.78 10.90
N ILE A 183 -17.62 -4.58 11.79
CA ILE A 183 -16.53 -3.61 11.56
C ILE A 183 -15.68 -4.01 10.34
N LEU A 184 -15.32 -5.30 10.21
CA LEU A 184 -14.58 -5.78 9.05
C LEU A 184 -15.35 -5.60 7.73
N ASN A 185 -16.66 -5.83 7.74
CA ASN A 185 -17.51 -5.56 6.58
C ASN A 185 -17.57 -4.07 6.24
N ASN A 186 -17.66 -3.17 7.22
CA ASN A 186 -17.61 -1.73 6.97
C ASN A 186 -16.27 -1.29 6.38
N PHE A 187 -15.15 -1.81 6.85
CA PHE A 187 -13.85 -1.52 6.21
C PHE A 187 -13.77 -2.03 4.77
N LYS A 188 -14.38 -3.18 4.48
CA LYS A 188 -14.50 -3.69 3.10
C LYS A 188 -15.31 -2.75 2.21
N VAL A 189 -16.38 -2.15 2.72
CA VAL A 189 -17.18 -1.13 2.00
C VAL A 189 -16.34 0.14 1.76
N LEU A 190 -15.54 0.55 2.73
CA LEU A 190 -14.58 1.66 2.59
C LEU A 190 -13.40 1.35 1.64
N GLY A 191 -13.26 0.11 1.17
CA GLY A 191 -12.13 -0.33 0.35
C GLY A 191 -10.83 -0.52 1.13
N ALA A 192 -10.87 -0.49 2.46
CA ALA A 192 -9.72 -0.65 3.34
C ALA A 192 -9.52 -2.12 3.71
N GLN A 193 -8.27 -2.60 3.64
CA GLN A 193 -7.92 -3.89 4.21
C GLN A 193 -7.93 -3.78 5.74
N ALA A 194 -8.48 -4.80 6.40
CA ALA A 194 -8.51 -4.88 7.86
C ALA A 194 -8.48 -6.33 8.31
N HIS A 195 -7.84 -6.59 9.45
CA HIS A 195 -7.82 -7.90 10.09
C HIS A 195 -7.86 -7.78 11.61
N SER A 196 -8.45 -8.78 12.25
CA SER A 196 -8.57 -8.83 13.71
C SER A 196 -7.30 -9.33 14.37
N LEU A 197 -6.92 -8.70 15.47
CA LEU A 197 -5.71 -9.05 16.19
C LEU A 197 -5.97 -10.14 17.22
N ASN A 198 -5.09 -11.14 17.24
CA ASN A 198 -5.02 -12.15 18.27
C ASN A 198 -4.34 -11.61 19.55
N GLY A 199 -4.32 -12.43 20.60
CA GLY A 199 -3.79 -12.01 21.89
C GLY A 199 -2.29 -11.70 21.91
N LEU A 200 -1.50 -12.39 21.07
CA LEU A 200 -0.06 -12.17 20.96
C LEU A 200 0.24 -10.85 20.25
N GLU A 201 -0.40 -10.59 19.12
CA GLU A 201 -0.26 -9.34 18.36
C GLU A 201 -0.63 -8.12 19.22
N ARG A 202 -1.72 -8.21 19.99
CA ARG A 202 -2.09 -7.13 20.94
C ARG A 202 -1.05 -6.92 22.03
N LEU A 203 -0.41 -7.97 22.53
CA LEU A 203 0.65 -7.86 23.54
C LEU A 203 1.92 -7.25 22.93
N GLU A 204 2.26 -7.62 21.70
CA GLU A 204 3.38 -7.07 20.94
C GLU A 204 3.24 -5.56 20.76
N ILE A 205 2.06 -5.08 20.36
CA ILE A 205 1.79 -3.63 20.24
C ILE A 205 2.01 -2.92 21.58
N LEU A 206 1.49 -3.47 22.68
CA LEU A 206 1.68 -2.91 24.01
C LEU A 206 3.16 -2.90 24.42
N TYR A 207 3.89 -3.98 24.12
CA TYR A 207 5.32 -4.08 24.37
C TYR A 207 6.09 -2.98 23.63
N HIS A 208 5.85 -2.79 22.33
CA HIS A 208 6.53 -1.76 21.54
C HIS A 208 6.19 -0.34 21.99
N VAL A 209 4.94 -0.09 22.40
CA VAL A 209 4.57 1.22 22.97
C VAL A 209 5.33 1.50 24.27
N PHE A 210 5.51 0.51 25.13
CA PHE A 210 6.17 0.71 26.44
C PHE A 210 7.70 0.60 26.41
N ASN A 211 8.27 -0.12 25.46
CA ASN A 211 9.70 -0.46 25.42
C ASN A 211 10.42 0.13 24.19
N GLN A 212 10.09 1.36 23.80
CA GLN A 212 10.70 2.04 22.65
C GLN A 212 12.22 2.26 22.78
N ASP A 213 12.79 2.12 23.98
CA ASP A 213 14.23 2.19 24.21
C ASP A 213 14.96 0.87 23.91
N ARG A 214 14.22 -0.21 23.65
CA ARG A 214 14.74 -1.55 23.37
C ARG A 214 14.44 -1.95 21.93
N ILE A 215 15.43 -2.60 21.32
CA ILE A 215 15.36 -3.12 19.95
C ILE A 215 15.28 -4.66 19.99
N GLU A 216 14.68 -5.20 21.05
CA GLU A 216 14.55 -6.65 21.22
C GLU A 216 13.18 -7.10 20.70
N PRO A 217 13.12 -8.16 19.86
CA PRO A 217 11.86 -8.69 19.38
C PRO A 217 11.01 -9.20 20.55
N PHE A 218 9.69 -9.02 20.45
CA PHE A 218 8.78 -9.48 21.49
C PHE A 218 8.75 -11.01 21.55
N LYS A 219 9.21 -11.58 22.67
CA LYS A 219 9.25 -13.03 22.89
C LYS A 219 8.18 -13.45 23.88
N PHE A 220 7.08 -14.00 23.39
CA PHE A 220 6.00 -14.50 24.23
C PHE A 220 5.28 -15.69 23.59
N GLN A 221 4.97 -16.69 24.40
CA GLN A 221 4.03 -17.74 24.07
C GLN A 221 3.14 -18.04 25.27
N TYR A 222 1.85 -18.28 25.04
CA TYR A 222 0.90 -18.55 26.12
C TYR A 222 1.27 -19.75 27.00
N LYS A 223 2.02 -20.72 26.47
CA LYS A 223 2.53 -21.89 27.20
C LYS A 223 3.50 -21.50 28.33
N MET A 224 4.19 -20.37 28.19
CA MET A 224 5.11 -19.85 29.19
C MET A 224 4.39 -19.40 30.48
N LEU A 225 3.10 -19.03 30.41
CA LEU A 225 2.35 -18.56 31.59
C LEU A 225 2.26 -19.64 32.70
N PRO A 226 1.76 -20.86 32.43
CA PRO A 226 1.76 -21.93 33.43
C PRO A 226 3.16 -22.43 33.78
N GLU A 227 4.11 -22.43 32.84
CA GLU A 227 5.48 -22.92 33.05
C GLU A 227 6.30 -22.03 33.99
N THR A 228 6.15 -20.71 33.87
CA THR A 228 6.94 -19.72 34.63
C THR A 228 6.18 -19.14 35.83
N GLY A 229 4.84 -19.24 35.84
CA GLY A 229 3.98 -18.53 36.80
C GLY A 229 3.83 -17.03 36.54
N LEU A 230 4.44 -16.50 35.48
CA LEU A 230 4.33 -15.10 35.07
C LEU A 230 2.97 -14.80 34.44
N LYS A 231 2.58 -13.53 34.44
CA LYS A 231 1.39 -13.01 33.77
C LYS A 231 1.78 -12.32 32.48
N THR A 232 0.83 -12.14 31.57
CA THR A 232 1.06 -11.41 30.30
C THR A 232 1.63 -10.01 30.51
N LYS A 233 1.28 -9.34 31.62
CA LYS A 233 1.83 -8.02 31.97
C LYS A 233 3.33 -8.02 32.23
N ASP A 234 3.88 -9.13 32.71
CA ASP A 234 5.30 -9.24 33.04
C ASP A 234 6.18 -9.27 31.79
N PHE A 235 5.61 -9.67 30.65
CA PHE A 235 6.31 -9.71 29.36
C PHE A 235 6.27 -8.37 28.61
N ILE A 236 5.29 -7.49 28.91
CA ILE A 236 5.08 -6.23 28.18
C ILE A 236 5.50 -4.99 28.98
N ALA A 237 5.52 -5.08 30.32
CA ALA A 237 5.80 -3.94 31.16
C ALA A 237 7.25 -3.46 30.95
N PRO A 238 7.50 -2.14 30.93
CA PRO A 238 8.85 -1.63 30.86
C PRO A 238 9.56 -1.85 32.20
N THR A 239 10.88 -1.61 32.23
CA THR A 239 11.66 -1.72 33.48
C THR A 239 11.09 -0.88 34.62
N SER A 240 10.52 0.28 34.29
CA SER A 240 9.88 1.17 35.25
C SER A 240 9.02 2.22 34.55
N PHE A 241 7.95 2.65 35.22
CA PHE A 241 7.29 3.93 34.94
C PHE A 241 7.69 4.97 35.99
N ASN A 242 7.92 6.22 35.59
CA ASN A 242 8.14 7.34 36.50
C ASN A 242 7.27 8.54 36.09
N PHE A 243 6.35 8.92 36.98
CA PHE A 243 5.42 10.04 36.81
C PHE A 243 5.70 11.17 37.82
N SER A 244 6.94 11.29 38.31
CA SER A 244 7.30 12.30 39.32
C SER A 244 7.26 13.75 38.81
N LYS A 245 7.32 13.94 37.49
CA LYS A 245 7.20 15.25 36.84
C LYS A 245 5.74 15.51 36.47
N ASN A 246 5.34 16.78 36.52
CA ASN A 246 3.97 17.20 36.22
C ASN A 246 3.59 16.98 34.74
N GLN A 247 4.49 17.33 33.82
CA GLN A 247 4.23 17.39 32.38
C GLN A 247 4.78 16.23 31.57
N THR A 248 5.60 15.37 32.19
CA THR A 248 6.29 14.28 31.52
C THR A 248 6.29 13.01 32.32
N PHE A 249 6.51 11.90 31.64
CA PHE A 249 6.74 10.60 32.23
C PHE A 249 7.99 9.95 31.63
N LEU A 250 8.52 8.94 32.32
CA LEU A 250 9.51 8.02 31.78
C LEU A 250 8.92 6.61 31.73
N MET A 251 9.18 5.91 30.63
CA MET A 251 8.99 4.46 30.50
C MET A 251 10.33 3.85 30.07
N GLY A 252 10.99 3.14 30.99
CA GLY A 252 12.39 2.75 30.82
C GLY A 252 13.28 3.99 30.64
N LYS A 253 14.00 4.07 29.51
CA LYS A 253 14.82 5.24 29.14
C LYS A 253 14.10 6.25 28.23
N THR A 254 12.85 5.97 27.82
CA THR A 254 12.09 6.84 26.92
C THR A 254 11.32 7.89 27.71
N MET A 255 11.51 9.16 27.36
CA MET A 255 10.73 10.28 27.89
C MET A 255 9.48 10.46 27.03
N GLY A 256 8.34 10.73 27.67
CA GLY A 256 7.10 11.05 26.97
C GLY A 256 6.30 12.16 27.63
N SER A 257 5.39 12.74 26.85
CA SER A 257 4.39 13.71 27.31
C SER A 257 3.10 13.49 26.53
N VAL A 258 1.96 13.49 27.21
CA VAL A 258 0.64 13.42 26.58
C VAL A 258 -0.06 14.78 26.69
N SER A 259 -0.58 15.23 25.56
CA SER A 259 -1.43 16.40 25.42
C SER A 259 -2.82 16.02 24.95
N TYR A 260 -3.84 16.79 25.31
CA TYR A 260 -5.16 16.69 24.71
C TYR A 260 -5.38 17.81 23.69
N LEU A 261 -6.14 17.52 22.63
CA LEU A 261 -6.51 18.49 21.62
C LEU A 261 -7.73 19.29 22.11
N GLN A 262 -7.56 20.60 22.25
CA GLN A 262 -8.62 21.55 22.50
C GLN A 262 -9.08 22.14 21.16
N ILE A 263 -10.27 21.76 20.71
CA ILE A 263 -10.91 22.29 19.51
C ILE A 263 -11.52 23.65 19.86
N LEU A 264 -11.06 24.72 19.20
CA LEU A 264 -11.58 26.09 19.39
C LEU A 264 -12.43 26.55 18.22
N ALA A 265 -12.21 26.00 17.02
CA ALA A 265 -12.99 26.35 15.83
C ALA A 265 -14.35 25.66 15.76
N PRO A 266 -15.34 26.31 15.12
CA PRO A 266 -16.63 25.70 14.78
C PRO A 266 -16.51 24.68 13.65
N GLU A 267 -15.58 24.88 12.71
CA GLU A 267 -15.32 23.99 11.57
C GLU A 267 -13.88 23.48 11.60
N LEU A 268 -13.71 22.19 11.30
CA LEU A 268 -12.41 21.54 11.20
C LEU A 268 -12.20 21.04 9.76
N THR A 269 -10.95 20.84 9.37
CA THR A 269 -10.60 20.28 8.05
C THR A 269 -10.11 18.86 8.19
N ASP A 270 -10.41 18.03 7.21
CA ASP A 270 -10.10 16.59 7.17
C ASP A 270 -8.60 16.29 7.03
N ARG A 271 -7.77 17.32 6.84
CA ARG A 271 -6.30 17.21 6.77
C ARG A 271 -5.61 17.21 8.12
N MET A 272 -6.27 17.61 9.21
CA MET A 272 -5.60 17.76 10.50
C MET A 272 -4.99 16.46 11.02
N LEU A 273 -5.70 15.34 10.90
CA LEU A 273 -5.17 14.04 11.33
C LEU A 273 -4.00 13.63 10.45
N ALA A 274 -4.08 13.82 9.13
CA ALA A 274 -2.99 13.53 8.21
C ALA A 274 -1.71 14.29 8.57
N ASP A 275 -1.80 15.61 8.78
CA ASP A 275 -0.64 16.44 9.15
C ASP A 275 0.00 15.97 10.47
N PHE A 276 -0.78 15.49 11.44
CA PHE A 276 -0.22 14.89 12.67
C PHE A 276 0.53 13.59 12.40
N LEU A 277 0.03 12.76 11.50
CA LEU A 277 0.65 11.48 11.14
C LEU A 277 1.87 11.64 10.22
N ASP A 278 2.00 12.76 9.53
CA ASP A 278 3.13 13.08 8.63
C ASP A 278 4.33 13.69 9.35
N VAL A 279 4.30 13.78 10.69
CA VAL A 279 5.45 14.20 11.48
C VAL A 279 6.52 13.10 11.49
N ASP A 280 7.76 13.46 11.11
CA ASP A 280 8.95 12.60 11.07
C ASP A 280 9.50 12.23 12.48
N ASP A 281 8.63 11.99 13.46
CA ASP A 281 8.96 11.64 14.84
C ASP A 281 7.96 10.66 15.45
N SER A 282 8.38 9.94 16.51
CA SER A 282 7.50 9.02 17.24
C SER A 282 6.35 9.76 17.93
N ILE A 283 5.16 9.63 17.34
CA ILE A 283 3.90 10.23 17.78
C ILE A 283 2.81 9.17 17.82
N ASN A 284 2.03 9.14 18.91
CA ASN A 284 0.82 8.34 18.98
C ASN A 284 -0.40 9.24 19.14
N VAL A 285 -1.29 9.23 18.14
CA VAL A 285 -2.57 9.94 18.18
C VAL A 285 -3.66 8.95 18.57
N ASN A 286 -4.47 9.29 19.57
CA ASN A 286 -5.55 8.45 20.07
C ASN A 286 -6.85 9.24 20.10
N ILE A 287 -7.90 8.69 19.50
CA ILE A 287 -9.23 9.31 19.45
C ILE A 287 -10.21 8.35 20.12
N HIS A 288 -10.68 8.72 21.30
CA HIS A 288 -11.74 7.99 22.00
C HIS A 288 -13.08 8.58 21.59
N ILE A 289 -14.00 7.70 21.18
CA ILE A 289 -15.33 8.06 20.65
C ILE A 289 -16.37 7.27 21.45
N GLN A 290 -17.33 7.99 22.01
CA GLN A 290 -18.46 7.41 22.75
C GLN A 290 -19.77 8.02 22.24
N SER A 291 -20.66 7.20 21.68
CA SER A 291 -21.99 7.68 21.25
C SER A 291 -22.85 8.04 22.46
N ILE A 292 -23.59 9.13 22.35
CA ILE A 292 -24.69 9.48 23.25
C ILE A 292 -25.99 8.95 22.65
N ASP A 293 -26.87 8.42 23.50
CA ASP A 293 -28.24 8.10 23.08
C ASP A 293 -28.96 9.35 22.54
N GLN A 294 -29.63 9.21 21.39
CA GLN A 294 -30.22 10.35 20.67
C GLN A 294 -31.26 11.12 21.52
N SER A 295 -32.09 10.41 22.27
CA SER A 295 -33.09 11.03 23.14
C SER A 295 -32.42 11.83 24.27
N SER A 296 -31.33 11.30 24.81
CA SER A 296 -30.53 11.94 25.85
C SER A 296 -29.80 13.19 25.31
N ALA A 297 -29.24 13.11 24.10
CA ALA A 297 -28.58 14.23 23.42
C ALA A 297 -29.56 15.38 23.14
N ILE A 298 -30.72 15.09 22.55
CA ILE A 298 -31.78 16.08 22.29
C ILE A 298 -32.21 16.78 23.59
N LYS A 299 -32.39 16.01 24.67
CA LYS A 299 -32.75 16.55 25.98
C LYS A 299 -31.66 17.48 26.55
N MET A 300 -30.39 17.09 26.40
CA MET A 300 -29.25 17.89 26.84
C MET A 300 -29.19 19.24 26.10
N ILE A 301 -29.33 19.24 24.78
CA ILE A 301 -29.30 20.46 23.96
C ILE A 301 -30.52 21.35 24.26
N LYS A 302 -31.74 20.79 24.35
CA LYS A 302 -32.94 21.56 24.74
C LYS A 302 -32.77 22.23 26.11
N SER A 303 -32.18 21.53 27.08
CA SER A 303 -31.87 22.12 28.39
C SER A 303 -30.88 23.28 28.26
N LYS A 304 -29.85 23.14 27.41
CA LYS A 304 -28.84 24.17 27.21
C LYS A 304 -29.40 25.41 26.51
N ILE A 305 -30.26 25.23 25.51
CA ILE A 305 -31.01 26.31 24.87
C ILE A 305 -31.87 27.05 25.91
N SER A 306 -32.60 26.33 26.76
CA SER A 306 -33.40 26.96 27.81
C SER A 306 -32.56 27.78 28.79
N ASP A 307 -31.35 27.33 29.13
CA ASP A 307 -30.44 28.09 29.98
C ASP A 307 -29.86 29.33 29.27
N LEU A 308 -29.55 29.24 27.98
CA LEU A 308 -29.14 30.40 27.17
C LEU A 308 -30.27 31.42 27.03
N ASP A 309 -31.51 30.97 26.82
CA ASP A 309 -32.69 31.84 26.78
C ASP A 309 -32.90 32.55 28.12
N LYS A 310 -32.68 31.87 29.25
CA LYS A 310 -32.71 32.52 30.58
C LYS A 310 -31.64 33.60 30.70
N MET A 311 -30.40 33.32 30.27
CA MET A 311 -29.32 34.31 30.30
C MET A 311 -29.63 35.51 29.40
N LYS A 312 -30.20 35.27 28.21
CA LYS A 312 -30.67 36.32 27.29
C LYS A 312 -31.68 37.24 27.99
N ILE A 313 -32.66 36.65 28.68
CA ILE A 313 -33.69 37.39 29.42
C ILE A 313 -33.09 38.16 30.61
N GLU A 314 -32.15 37.58 31.34
CA GLU A 314 -31.46 38.25 32.46
C GLU A 314 -30.66 39.45 31.98
N GLU A 315 -29.93 39.32 30.87
CA GLU A 315 -29.14 40.41 30.32
C GLU A 315 -30.03 41.52 29.73
N GLN A 316 -31.13 41.16 29.06
CA GLN A 316 -32.16 42.13 28.64
C GLN A 316 -32.75 42.88 29.84
N LYS A 317 -33.09 42.19 30.94
CA LYS A 317 -33.57 42.84 32.17
C LYS A 317 -32.52 43.77 32.78
N ARG A 318 -31.24 43.41 32.67
CA ARG A 318 -30.12 44.24 33.15
C ARG A 318 -29.93 45.49 32.27
N ALA A 319 -30.04 45.35 30.96
CA ALA A 319 -30.01 46.45 30.01
C ALA A 319 -31.12 47.47 30.30
N VAL A 320 -32.36 46.99 30.51
CA VAL A 320 -33.50 47.82 30.91
C VAL A 320 -33.25 48.58 32.23
N ARG A 321 -32.71 47.90 33.25
CA ARG A 321 -32.39 48.54 34.54
C ARG A 321 -31.27 49.58 34.45
N SER A 322 -30.39 49.43 33.47
CA SER A 322 -29.20 50.26 33.31
C SER A 322 -29.38 51.35 32.24
N GLY A 323 -30.53 51.40 31.56
CA GLY A 323 -30.84 52.39 30.52
C GLY A 323 -30.15 52.13 29.17
N TYR A 324 -29.64 50.92 28.93
CA TYR A 324 -29.10 50.50 27.63
C TYR A 324 -30.21 49.96 26.73
N ASP A 325 -29.97 49.98 25.42
CA ASP A 325 -30.85 49.38 24.42
C ASP A 325 -30.98 47.86 24.66
N MET A 326 -32.23 47.38 24.60
CA MET A 326 -32.59 45.97 24.82
C MET A 326 -32.05 45.04 23.73
N ASP A 327 -31.76 45.59 22.55
CA ASP A 327 -31.26 44.84 21.41
C ASP A 327 -29.74 44.63 21.46
N VAL A 328 -29.03 45.31 22.39
CA VAL A 328 -27.59 45.14 22.61
C VAL A 328 -27.36 43.94 23.52
N LEU A 329 -27.38 42.75 22.94
CA LEU A 329 -26.97 41.50 23.58
C LEU A 329 -25.48 41.23 23.32
N PRO A 330 -24.78 40.57 24.26
CA PRO A 330 -23.43 40.08 23.99
C PRO A 330 -23.43 39.19 22.74
N SER A 331 -22.56 39.48 21.78
CA SER A 331 -22.47 38.75 20.50
C SER A 331 -22.35 37.25 20.71
N ASP A 332 -21.52 36.84 21.68
CA ASP A 332 -21.27 35.44 22.01
C ASP A 332 -22.56 34.71 22.42
N LEU A 333 -23.44 35.39 23.16
CA LEU A 333 -24.68 34.79 23.65
C LEU A 333 -25.69 34.57 22.51
N VAL A 334 -25.69 35.46 21.51
CA VAL A 334 -26.49 35.29 20.29
C VAL A 334 -25.95 34.13 19.47
N THR A 335 -24.64 34.12 19.18
CA THR A 335 -23.98 33.08 18.38
C THR A 335 -24.14 31.69 19.01
N TYR A 336 -23.86 31.51 20.31
CA TYR A 336 -24.07 30.23 20.98
C TYR A 336 -25.53 29.77 20.98
N GLY A 337 -26.47 30.72 21.04
CA GLY A 337 -27.90 30.44 20.96
C GLY A 337 -28.34 29.92 19.59
N GLU A 338 -27.82 30.52 18.52
CA GLU A 338 -28.06 30.08 17.14
C GLU A 338 -27.39 28.73 16.85
N GLU A 339 -26.12 28.55 17.22
CA GLU A 339 -25.39 27.29 17.06
C GLU A 339 -26.09 26.13 17.80
N ALA A 340 -26.57 26.35 19.01
CA ALA A 340 -27.28 25.32 19.77
C ALA A 340 -28.62 24.93 19.12
N LYS A 341 -29.30 25.86 18.45
CA LYS A 341 -30.54 25.58 17.69
C LYS A 341 -30.25 24.81 16.41
N ASN A 342 -29.22 25.21 15.67
CA ASN A 342 -28.78 24.49 14.46
C ASN A 342 -28.40 23.04 14.81
N LEU A 343 -27.61 22.86 15.87
CA LEU A 343 -27.25 21.53 16.38
C LEU A 343 -28.47 20.69 16.78
N LEU A 344 -29.51 21.31 17.35
CA LEU A 344 -30.76 20.63 17.67
C LEU A 344 -31.48 20.17 16.40
N GLU A 345 -31.55 21.02 15.38
CA GLU A 345 -32.16 20.71 14.09
C GLU A 345 -31.41 19.56 13.39
N ASP A 346 -30.08 19.59 13.38
CA ASP A 346 -29.26 18.53 12.77
C ASP A 346 -29.49 17.17 13.43
N LEU A 347 -29.53 17.12 14.76
CA LEU A 347 -29.82 15.89 15.54
C LEU A 347 -31.24 15.36 15.32
N GLN A 348 -32.21 16.22 14.98
CA GLN A 348 -33.60 15.83 14.76
C GLN A 348 -33.93 15.49 13.30
N SER A 349 -33.22 16.07 12.33
CA SER A 349 -33.60 16.04 10.91
C SER A 349 -32.56 15.46 9.96
N ARG A 350 -31.26 15.44 10.30
CA ARG A 350 -30.17 15.09 9.36
C ARG A 350 -29.49 13.74 9.65
N ASN A 351 -30.14 12.85 10.39
CA ASN A 351 -29.59 11.55 10.83
C ASN A 351 -28.22 11.67 11.53
N GLU A 352 -27.94 12.82 12.16
CA GLU A 352 -26.73 13.01 12.94
C GLU A 352 -26.87 12.43 14.35
N ARG A 353 -25.77 11.88 14.86
CA ARG A 353 -25.62 11.47 16.25
C ARG A 353 -24.64 12.39 16.96
N MET A 354 -24.76 12.43 18.29
CA MET A 354 -23.82 13.15 19.14
C MET A 354 -22.82 12.18 19.75
N PHE A 355 -21.54 12.49 19.60
CA PHE A 355 -20.42 11.74 20.16
C PHE A 355 -19.67 12.57 21.19
N LEU A 356 -19.19 11.91 22.23
CA LEU A 356 -18.18 12.45 23.15
C LEU A 356 -16.82 12.00 22.65
N VAL A 357 -15.99 12.97 22.24
CA VAL A 357 -14.69 12.73 21.63
C VAL A 357 -13.58 13.27 22.53
N THR A 358 -12.55 12.45 22.74
CA THR A 358 -11.29 12.86 23.38
C THR A 358 -10.14 12.51 22.44
N VAL A 359 -9.39 13.54 22.01
CA VAL A 359 -8.18 13.36 21.18
C VAL A 359 -6.96 13.58 22.06
N LEU A 360 -6.10 12.56 22.14
CA LEU A 360 -4.84 12.57 22.88
C LEU A 360 -3.68 12.41 21.91
N VAL A 361 -2.64 13.21 22.11
CA VAL A 361 -1.40 13.14 21.34
C VAL A 361 -0.26 12.86 22.31
N MET A 362 0.39 11.71 22.15
CA MET A 362 1.56 11.32 22.93
C MET A 362 2.81 11.50 22.08
N ASN A 363 3.74 12.33 22.57
CA ASN A 363 5.05 12.49 21.99
C ASN A 363 6.09 11.78 22.85
N THR A 364 7.07 11.17 22.20
CA THR A 364 8.13 10.40 22.85
C THR A 364 9.50 10.74 22.26
N ALA A 365 10.54 10.75 23.09
CA ALA A 365 11.93 10.92 22.64
C ALA A 365 12.94 10.38 23.67
N LYS A 366 14.18 10.14 23.22
CA LYS A 366 15.30 9.73 24.09
C LYS A 366 15.91 10.89 24.90
N LYS A 367 15.75 12.14 24.44
CA LYS A 367 16.31 13.36 25.07
C LYS A 367 15.23 14.40 25.27
N ARG A 368 15.29 15.11 26.41
CA ARG A 368 14.34 16.18 26.76
C ARG A 368 14.20 17.26 25.68
N GLN A 369 15.32 17.76 25.16
CA GLN A 369 15.31 18.80 24.12
C GLN A 369 14.56 18.36 22.85
N LYS A 370 14.74 17.09 22.43
CA LYS A 370 14.03 16.54 21.27
C LYS A 370 12.54 16.37 21.56
N LEU A 371 12.17 15.91 22.77
CA LEU A 371 10.76 15.84 23.18
C LEU A 371 10.09 17.22 23.13
N ASP A 372 10.75 18.26 23.64
CA ASP A 372 10.22 19.62 23.66
C ASP A 372 10.05 20.19 22.23
N ASN A 373 11.01 19.92 21.33
CA ASN A 373 10.90 20.27 19.91
C ASN A 373 9.72 19.55 19.24
N ASN A 374 9.55 18.25 19.49
CA ASN A 374 8.47 17.45 18.91
C ASN A 374 7.09 17.98 19.37
N ILE A 375 6.96 18.33 20.66
CA ILE A 375 5.73 18.94 21.20
C ILE A 375 5.46 20.29 20.53
N PHE A 376 6.50 21.13 20.35
CA PHE A 376 6.36 22.43 19.69
C PHE A 376 5.91 22.32 18.24
N GLN A 377 6.49 21.39 17.47
CA GLN A 377 6.10 21.13 16.09
C GLN A 377 4.64 20.70 15.97
N VAL A 378 4.23 19.76 16.82
CA VAL A 378 2.86 19.23 16.84
C VAL A 378 1.86 20.29 17.33
N GLN A 379 2.26 21.16 18.26
CA GLN A 379 1.47 22.34 18.63
C GLN A 379 1.27 23.31 17.46
N GLY A 380 2.30 23.52 16.63
CA GLY A 380 2.20 24.33 15.41
C GLY A 380 1.17 23.78 14.42
N ILE A 381 1.13 22.45 14.25
CA ILE A 381 0.12 21.78 13.42
C ILE A 381 -1.29 22.03 13.98
N ALA A 382 -1.50 21.83 15.29
CA ALA A 382 -2.81 22.09 15.90
C ALA A 382 -3.26 23.55 15.70
N GLN A 383 -2.35 24.52 15.84
CA GLN A 383 -2.64 25.94 15.67
C GLN A 383 -3.08 26.31 14.25
N LYS A 384 -2.48 25.69 13.21
CA LYS A 384 -2.88 25.86 11.81
C LYS A 384 -4.38 25.56 11.59
N TYR A 385 -4.94 24.65 12.39
CA TYR A 385 -6.33 24.22 12.33
C TYR A 385 -7.19 24.82 13.45
N ASN A 386 -6.78 25.97 14.01
CA ASN A 386 -7.50 26.65 15.09
C ASN A 386 -7.79 25.73 16.29
N CYS A 387 -6.86 24.82 16.58
CA CYS A 387 -6.86 23.97 17.75
C CYS A 387 -5.66 24.31 18.65
N SER A 388 -5.73 23.92 19.92
CA SER A 388 -4.63 24.07 20.87
C SER A 388 -4.32 22.72 21.51
N LEU A 389 -3.06 22.31 21.53
CA LEU A 389 -2.64 21.16 22.32
C LEU A 389 -2.24 21.62 23.73
N LYS A 390 -2.88 21.02 24.73
CA LYS A 390 -2.65 21.30 26.14
C LYS A 390 -2.13 20.05 26.83
N GLN A 391 -0.97 20.15 27.48
CA GLN A 391 -0.38 19.05 28.23
C GLN A 391 -1.27 18.70 29.44
N LEU A 392 -1.39 17.39 29.71
CA LEU A 392 -2.18 16.86 30.81
C LEU A 392 -1.38 16.88 32.12
N ASP A 393 -1.20 18.06 32.69
CA ASP A 393 -0.43 18.28 33.92
C ASP A 393 -0.96 17.42 35.08
N TYR A 394 -0.07 16.68 35.73
CA TYR A 394 -0.36 15.75 36.83
C TYR A 394 -1.29 14.57 36.48
N GLN A 395 -1.66 14.40 35.22
CA GLN A 395 -2.49 13.30 34.73
C GLN A 395 -1.77 12.39 33.73
N GLN A 396 -0.43 12.51 33.62
CA GLN A 396 0.38 11.77 32.65
C GLN A 396 0.24 10.24 32.74
N GLU A 397 0.05 9.67 33.93
CA GLU A 397 -0.21 8.23 34.08
C GLU A 397 -1.56 7.83 33.47
N ALA A 398 -2.63 8.57 33.80
CA ALA A 398 -3.96 8.33 33.23
C ALA A 398 -3.95 8.54 31.71
N ALA A 399 -3.21 9.55 31.24
CA ALA A 399 -3.08 9.90 29.84
C ALA A 399 -2.35 8.81 29.05
N LEU A 400 -1.17 8.36 29.51
CA LEU A 400 -0.41 7.26 28.88
C LEU A 400 -1.27 5.99 28.80
N MET A 401 -1.97 5.64 29.89
CA MET A 401 -2.83 4.45 29.91
C MET A 401 -4.09 4.59 29.05
N SER A 402 -4.42 5.79 28.58
CA SER A 402 -5.47 6.05 27.59
C SER A 402 -4.93 6.08 26.16
N CYS A 403 -3.60 6.08 25.96
CA CYS A 403 -2.95 6.09 24.65
C CYS A 403 -2.60 4.70 24.10
N ILE A 404 -2.97 3.64 24.82
CA ILE A 404 -2.77 2.23 24.42
C ILE A 404 -4.08 1.63 23.91
N PRO A 405 -4.03 0.69 22.93
CA PRO A 405 -5.22 0.15 22.25
C PRO A 405 -5.99 -0.87 23.12
N LEU A 406 -6.61 -0.38 24.20
CA LEU A 406 -7.43 -1.16 25.13
C LEU A 406 -8.90 -0.71 25.18
N GLY A 407 -9.24 0.42 24.56
CA GLY A 407 -10.60 0.95 24.47
C GLY A 407 -11.04 1.67 25.75
N VAL A 408 -10.09 2.16 26.56
CA VAL A 408 -10.39 2.83 27.84
C VAL A 408 -9.82 4.23 27.85
N ASN A 409 -10.71 5.20 28.06
CA ASN A 409 -10.35 6.59 28.31
C ASN A 409 -10.38 6.88 29.82
N ARG A 410 -9.25 7.28 30.41
CA ARG A 410 -9.15 7.72 31.81
C ARG A 410 -9.15 9.25 31.96
N ILE A 411 -9.25 9.98 30.85
CA ILE A 411 -9.29 11.44 30.83
C ILE A 411 -10.76 11.89 30.78
N GLU A 412 -11.12 12.78 31.71
CA GLU A 412 -12.50 13.29 31.84
C GLU A 412 -12.84 14.34 30.77
N ILE A 413 -11.83 14.93 30.12
CA ILE A 413 -12.01 15.97 29.11
C ILE A 413 -12.59 15.36 27.84
N GLN A 414 -13.84 15.70 27.54
CA GLN A 414 -14.58 15.22 26.38
C GLN A 414 -15.25 16.39 25.68
N ARG A 415 -15.22 16.39 24.35
CA ARG A 415 -15.92 17.37 23.50
C ARG A 415 -17.11 16.69 22.84
N GLY A 416 -18.30 17.29 22.96
CA GLY A 416 -19.46 16.88 22.18
C GLY A 416 -19.30 17.31 20.74
N LEU A 417 -19.32 16.36 19.80
CA LEU A 417 -19.24 16.57 18.36
C LEU A 417 -20.38 15.83 17.67
N THR A 418 -20.82 16.32 16.50
CA THR A 418 -21.74 15.57 15.64
C THR A 418 -21.03 14.47 14.87
N THR A 419 -21.78 13.61 14.19
CA THR A 419 -21.22 12.59 13.28
C THR A 419 -20.28 13.24 12.26
N SER A 420 -20.74 14.25 11.54
CA SER A 420 -19.95 14.94 10.50
C SER A 420 -18.69 15.58 11.10
N ALA A 421 -18.79 16.25 12.25
CA ALA A 421 -17.63 16.85 12.92
C ALA A 421 -16.62 15.81 13.44
N THR A 422 -17.08 14.62 13.81
CA THR A 422 -16.22 13.50 14.22
C THR A 422 -15.57 12.83 13.00
N ALA A 423 -16.27 12.76 11.87
CA ALA A 423 -15.80 12.16 10.63
C ALA A 423 -14.63 12.93 9.98
N ILE A 424 -14.45 14.21 10.34
CA ILE A 424 -13.28 15.03 9.94
C ILE A 424 -11.96 14.35 10.34
N PHE A 425 -11.95 13.53 11.40
CA PHE A 425 -10.82 12.69 11.75
C PHE A 425 -10.79 11.41 10.90
N VAL A 426 -10.83 11.56 9.57
CA VAL A 426 -10.80 10.44 8.63
C VAL A 426 -9.44 9.74 8.74
N PRO A 427 -9.40 8.42 8.95
CA PRO A 427 -8.18 7.73 9.34
C PRO A 427 -7.29 7.38 8.14
N PHE A 428 -7.57 7.90 6.95
CA PHE A 428 -6.95 7.51 5.70
C PHE A 428 -6.08 8.63 5.14
N THR A 429 -4.83 8.30 4.85
CA THR A 429 -3.78 9.20 4.34
C THR A 429 -3.40 8.77 2.94
N THR A 430 -2.24 8.13 2.80
CA THR A 430 -1.66 7.63 1.57
C THR A 430 -1.40 6.15 1.71
N GLN A 431 -1.70 5.38 0.66
CA GLN A 431 -1.36 3.98 0.65
C GLN A 431 0.15 3.81 0.45
N GLU A 432 0.75 2.88 1.19
CA GLU A 432 2.17 2.51 1.05
C GLU A 432 2.31 1.16 0.36
N LEU A 433 3.37 1.03 -0.44
CA LEU A 433 3.70 -0.22 -1.13
C LEU A 433 5.13 -0.64 -0.75
N PHE A 434 5.23 -1.34 0.36
CA PHE A 434 6.48 -1.92 0.83
C PHE A 434 6.27 -3.41 1.11
N GLN A 435 6.97 -4.25 0.36
CA GLN A 435 6.95 -5.70 0.48
C GLN A 435 8.35 -6.21 0.78
N GLU A 436 8.44 -7.21 1.65
CA GLU A 436 9.69 -7.92 1.94
C GLU A 436 9.92 -9.07 0.96
N GLY A 437 11.17 -9.52 0.85
CA GLY A 437 11.60 -10.65 0.01
C GLY A 437 12.10 -10.20 -1.36
N GLU A 438 11.73 -10.92 -2.41
CA GLU A 438 12.11 -10.63 -3.81
C GLU A 438 11.36 -9.41 -4.40
N ALA A 439 11.19 -8.35 -3.61
CA ALA A 439 10.51 -7.13 -4.00
C ALA A 439 11.46 -6.16 -4.72
N LEU A 440 11.00 -5.61 -5.83
CA LEU A 440 11.76 -4.67 -6.66
C LEU A 440 11.48 -3.22 -6.24
N TYR A 441 12.52 -2.40 -6.33
CA TYR A 441 12.50 -0.96 -6.05
C TYR A 441 11.96 -0.17 -7.25
N TYR A 442 10.99 0.71 -6.98
CA TYR A 442 10.34 1.53 -8.00
C TYR A 442 10.41 3.05 -7.74
N GLY A 443 11.15 3.49 -6.73
CA GLY A 443 11.25 4.91 -6.36
C GLY A 443 10.81 5.18 -4.93
N LEU A 444 10.63 6.45 -4.62
CA LEU A 444 9.99 6.91 -3.39
C LEU A 444 8.56 7.36 -3.69
N ASN A 445 7.64 7.09 -2.78
CA ASN A 445 6.28 7.64 -2.81
C ASN A 445 6.37 9.17 -2.72
N ALA A 446 5.82 9.88 -3.71
CA ALA A 446 5.94 11.32 -3.83
C ALA A 446 5.26 12.09 -2.69
N LEU A 447 4.33 11.44 -1.97
CA LEU A 447 3.61 12.03 -0.84
C LEU A 447 4.31 11.76 0.49
N SER A 448 4.67 10.50 0.75
CA SER A 448 5.20 10.09 2.06
C SER A 448 6.71 9.99 2.13
N ASN A 449 7.40 10.07 0.99
CA ASN A 449 8.82 9.78 0.79
C ASN A 449 9.23 8.36 1.19
N ASN A 450 8.30 7.43 1.42
CA ASN A 450 8.61 6.04 1.72
C ASN A 450 9.06 5.28 0.47
N MET A 451 9.93 4.29 0.63
CA MET A 451 10.38 3.45 -0.47
C MET A 451 9.25 2.60 -1.02
N ILE A 452 9.16 2.53 -2.35
CA ILE A 452 8.24 1.65 -3.05
C ILE A 452 8.99 0.37 -3.41
N MET A 453 8.66 -0.72 -2.72
CA MET A 453 9.23 -2.07 -2.91
C MET A 453 8.09 -3.06 -3.16
N VAL A 454 8.00 -3.63 -4.36
CA VAL A 454 6.93 -4.60 -4.70
C VAL A 454 7.41 -5.74 -5.60
N ASP A 455 6.83 -6.92 -5.40
CA ASP A 455 7.00 -8.08 -6.27
C ASP A 455 5.78 -8.27 -7.18
N ARG A 456 5.97 -8.06 -8.48
CA ARG A 456 4.93 -8.25 -9.50
C ARG A 456 4.35 -9.67 -9.51
N LYS A 457 5.09 -10.68 -9.05
CA LYS A 457 4.61 -12.07 -8.98
C LYS A 457 3.47 -12.26 -7.97
N ARG A 458 3.28 -11.32 -7.03
CA ARG A 458 2.15 -11.31 -6.09
C ARG A 458 0.86 -10.72 -6.67
N LEU A 459 0.91 -10.09 -7.84
CA LEU A 459 -0.29 -9.61 -8.54
C LEU A 459 -1.08 -10.79 -9.12
N LYS A 460 -2.38 -10.57 -9.36
CA LYS A 460 -3.21 -11.56 -10.07
C LYS A 460 -2.73 -11.74 -11.51
N ASN A 461 -2.19 -10.69 -12.10
CA ASN A 461 -1.53 -10.70 -13.38
C ASN A 461 -0.19 -9.94 -13.29
N PRO A 462 0.96 -10.62 -13.37
CA PRO A 462 2.27 -9.98 -13.21
C PRO A 462 2.68 -9.14 -14.42
N ASN A 463 2.00 -9.26 -15.57
CA ASN A 463 2.32 -8.53 -16.79
C ASN A 463 2.23 -7.01 -16.58
N GLY A 464 2.93 -6.25 -17.43
CA GLY A 464 2.95 -4.81 -17.24
C GLY A 464 3.28 -3.95 -18.45
N LEU A 465 3.16 -2.64 -18.25
CA LEU A 465 3.42 -1.62 -19.26
C LEU A 465 4.25 -0.48 -18.68
N ILE A 466 5.24 -0.01 -19.43
CA ILE A 466 6.00 1.21 -19.13
C ILE A 466 5.67 2.25 -20.19
N LEU A 467 5.01 3.33 -19.76
CA LEU A 467 4.44 4.35 -20.65
C LEU A 467 5.12 5.70 -20.40
N GLY A 468 5.46 6.45 -21.44
CA GLY A 468 6.11 7.75 -21.30
C GLY A 468 6.47 8.42 -22.63
N THR A 469 6.48 9.75 -22.68
CA THR A 469 7.01 10.51 -23.83
C THR A 469 8.51 10.24 -24.04
N PRO A 470 9.09 10.54 -25.22
CA PRO A 470 10.54 10.48 -25.39
C PRO A 470 11.24 11.38 -24.34
N GLY A 471 12.35 10.91 -23.78
CA GLY A 471 13.11 11.64 -22.75
C GLY A 471 12.49 11.66 -21.34
N SER A 472 11.38 10.97 -21.09
CA SER A 472 10.74 10.91 -19.76
C SER A 472 11.38 9.91 -18.78
N GLY A 473 12.36 9.11 -19.24
CA GLY A 473 13.05 8.10 -18.43
C GLY A 473 12.54 6.66 -18.56
N LYS A 474 11.84 6.31 -19.66
CA LYS A 474 11.32 4.95 -19.91
C LYS A 474 12.41 3.87 -19.91
N SER A 475 13.38 3.99 -20.82
CA SER A 475 14.49 3.02 -20.96
C SER A 475 15.30 2.94 -19.68
N PHE A 476 15.52 4.08 -19.01
CA PHE A 476 16.19 4.12 -17.71
C PHE A 476 15.42 3.32 -16.64
N SER A 477 14.10 3.50 -16.54
CA SER A 477 13.25 2.79 -15.58
C SER A 477 13.23 1.28 -15.86
N ALA A 478 13.19 0.88 -17.13
CA ALA A 478 13.27 -0.52 -17.54
C ALA A 478 14.62 -1.15 -17.18
N LYS A 479 15.73 -0.47 -17.50
CA LYS A 479 17.10 -0.91 -17.15
C LYS A 479 17.31 -1.01 -15.63
N ARG A 480 16.75 -0.08 -14.86
CA ARG A 480 16.74 -0.12 -13.38
C ARG A 480 16.01 -1.37 -12.88
N GLU A 481 14.82 -1.65 -13.42
CA GLU A 481 14.04 -2.85 -13.06
C GLU A 481 14.79 -4.14 -13.43
N ILE A 482 15.34 -4.22 -14.64
CA ILE A 482 16.15 -5.36 -15.12
C ILE A 482 17.34 -5.61 -14.20
N THR A 483 18.09 -4.55 -13.86
CA THR A 483 19.25 -4.65 -12.97
C THR A 483 18.81 -5.17 -11.60
N ASN A 484 17.77 -4.58 -11.01
CA ASN A 484 17.30 -5.01 -9.70
C ASN A 484 16.84 -6.48 -9.71
N CYS A 485 16.06 -6.85 -10.72
CA CYS A 485 15.61 -8.23 -10.93
C CYS A 485 16.80 -9.20 -11.03
N PHE A 486 17.84 -8.85 -11.78
CA PHE A 486 19.03 -9.69 -11.91
C PHE A 486 19.73 -9.92 -10.57
N LEU A 487 19.79 -8.89 -9.72
CA LEU A 487 20.49 -8.95 -8.44
C LEU A 487 19.72 -9.71 -7.35
N ILE A 488 18.38 -9.65 -7.35
CA ILE A 488 17.56 -10.16 -6.23
C ILE A 488 16.79 -11.44 -6.52
N THR A 489 16.57 -11.78 -7.79
CA THR A 489 15.82 -12.97 -8.19
C THR A 489 16.72 -13.95 -8.91
N GLU A 490 16.20 -15.14 -9.23
CA GLU A 490 16.82 -16.07 -10.18
C GLU A 490 16.22 -15.97 -11.59
N ASP A 491 15.21 -15.11 -11.81
CA ASP A 491 14.44 -15.02 -13.06
C ASP A 491 15.35 -14.91 -14.31
N ASP A 492 14.93 -15.54 -15.42
CA ASP A 492 15.54 -15.31 -16.73
C ASP A 492 15.00 -14.02 -17.33
N ILE A 493 15.85 -13.25 -18.02
CA ILE A 493 15.54 -11.93 -18.56
C ILE A 493 15.78 -11.91 -20.06
N ILE A 494 14.74 -11.65 -20.83
CA ILE A 494 14.83 -11.49 -22.28
C ILE A 494 14.43 -10.07 -22.65
N ILE A 495 15.22 -9.43 -23.52
CA ILE A 495 15.00 -8.07 -23.99
C ILE A 495 14.93 -8.07 -25.52
N CYS A 496 13.86 -7.51 -26.08
CA CYS A 496 13.75 -7.18 -27.51
C CYS A 496 14.08 -5.70 -27.69
N ASP A 497 15.21 -5.40 -28.35
CA ASP A 497 15.79 -4.06 -28.43
C ASP A 497 15.90 -3.57 -29.89
N PRO A 498 14.91 -2.80 -30.40
CA PRO A 498 14.93 -2.27 -31.75
C PRO A 498 15.79 -1.02 -31.94
N GLU A 499 16.32 -0.42 -30.87
CA GLU A 499 17.12 0.81 -30.89
C GLU A 499 18.59 0.62 -30.46
N ALA A 500 18.93 -0.57 -29.97
CA ALA A 500 20.22 -0.96 -29.38
C ALA A 500 20.61 -0.10 -28.16
N GLU A 501 19.67 0.12 -27.24
CA GLU A 501 19.91 0.86 -26.00
C GLU A 501 20.35 -0.02 -24.82
N TYR A 502 20.06 -1.32 -24.83
CA TYR A 502 20.21 -2.21 -23.67
C TYR A 502 21.53 -2.99 -23.67
N TYR A 503 22.24 -3.06 -24.80
CA TYR A 503 23.49 -3.82 -24.91
C TYR A 503 24.56 -3.46 -23.84
N PRO A 504 24.77 -2.20 -23.41
CA PRO A 504 25.81 -1.90 -22.41
C PRO A 504 25.49 -2.52 -21.06
N LEU A 505 24.21 -2.51 -20.66
CA LEU A 505 23.75 -3.14 -19.44
C LEU A 505 23.91 -4.66 -19.51
N VAL A 506 23.50 -5.25 -20.62
CA VAL A 506 23.56 -6.71 -20.81
C VAL A 506 25.00 -7.20 -20.76
N GLN A 507 25.94 -6.48 -21.39
CA GLN A 507 27.37 -6.79 -21.32
C GLN A 507 27.92 -6.66 -19.89
N ALA A 508 27.52 -5.61 -19.16
CA ALA A 508 27.93 -5.42 -17.77
C ALA A 508 27.42 -6.53 -16.82
N LEU A 509 26.33 -7.22 -17.19
CA LEU A 509 25.76 -8.35 -16.45
C LEU A 509 26.18 -9.72 -17.02
N HIS A 510 27.22 -9.77 -17.87
CA HIS A 510 27.69 -10.97 -18.57
C HIS A 510 26.60 -11.72 -19.36
N GLY A 511 25.64 -10.97 -19.89
CA GLY A 511 24.57 -11.48 -20.74
C GLY A 511 24.99 -11.68 -22.19
N GLN A 512 24.11 -12.34 -22.93
CA GLN A 512 24.25 -12.51 -24.37
C GLN A 512 23.55 -11.38 -25.12
N VAL A 513 24.28 -10.67 -25.98
CA VAL A 513 23.70 -9.76 -26.97
C VAL A 513 23.72 -10.47 -28.33
N ILE A 514 22.54 -10.69 -28.91
CA ILE A 514 22.34 -11.33 -30.21
C ILE A 514 21.95 -10.24 -31.20
N ARG A 515 22.88 -9.89 -32.09
CA ARG A 515 22.70 -8.91 -33.16
C ARG A 515 22.14 -9.60 -34.39
N ILE A 516 20.84 -9.40 -34.62
CA ILE A 516 20.15 -9.93 -35.78
C ILE A 516 20.22 -8.88 -36.88
N SER A 517 21.07 -9.10 -37.88
CA SER A 517 21.18 -8.20 -39.03
C SER A 517 21.64 -8.92 -40.29
N PRO A 518 21.39 -8.35 -41.49
CA PRO A 518 21.86 -8.95 -42.75
C PRO A 518 23.38 -9.01 -42.90
N VAL A 519 24.12 -8.29 -42.05
CA VAL A 519 25.60 -8.23 -42.06
C VAL A 519 26.22 -8.97 -40.88
N SER A 520 25.39 -9.58 -40.02
CA SER A 520 25.81 -10.35 -38.86
C SER A 520 25.88 -11.84 -39.20
N ASP A 521 26.86 -12.53 -38.63
CA ASP A 521 26.98 -13.99 -38.69
C ASP A 521 26.17 -14.68 -37.57
N GLN A 522 25.35 -13.93 -36.82
CA GLN A 522 24.51 -14.44 -35.75
C GLN A 522 23.09 -14.68 -36.25
N TYR A 523 22.62 -15.91 -36.10
CA TYR A 523 21.34 -16.34 -36.63
C TYR A 523 20.45 -16.98 -35.57
N ILE A 524 19.15 -16.76 -35.73
CA ILE A 524 18.09 -17.43 -34.98
C ILE A 524 17.16 -18.06 -35.99
N ASN A 525 16.97 -19.36 -35.84
CA ASN A 525 16.11 -20.14 -36.70
C ASN A 525 14.64 -20.02 -36.24
N PRO A 526 13.74 -19.48 -37.08
CA PRO A 526 12.30 -19.46 -36.78
C PRO A 526 11.70 -20.87 -36.76
N MET A 527 12.40 -21.89 -37.26
CA MET A 527 11.97 -23.29 -37.23
C MET A 527 12.50 -24.05 -35.99
N ASP A 528 13.08 -23.38 -35.00
CA ASP A 528 13.51 -24.07 -33.78
C ASP A 528 12.30 -24.59 -32.99
N LEU A 529 12.27 -25.90 -32.77
CA LEU A 529 11.23 -26.57 -32.00
C LEU A 529 11.81 -27.12 -30.70
N ASN A 530 11.20 -26.73 -29.58
CA ASN A 530 11.52 -27.33 -28.29
C ASN A 530 10.65 -28.58 -28.07
N LEU A 531 11.22 -29.69 -27.60
CA LEU A 531 10.47 -30.92 -27.34
C LEU A 531 10.00 -31.03 -25.88
N ASN A 532 10.53 -30.18 -24.98
CA ASN A 532 10.24 -30.22 -23.53
C ASN A 532 8.92 -29.52 -23.14
N TYR A 533 7.87 -29.62 -23.98
CA TYR A 533 6.55 -29.10 -23.60
C TYR A 533 5.90 -29.99 -22.54
N SER A 534 5.10 -29.39 -21.66
CA SER A 534 4.24 -30.12 -20.72
C SER A 534 3.28 -31.04 -21.48
N GLU A 535 2.95 -32.20 -20.91
CA GLU A 535 2.10 -33.28 -21.50
C GLU A 535 0.73 -32.84 -22.09
N GLU A 536 0.28 -31.61 -21.83
CA GLU A 536 -1.03 -31.09 -22.22
C GLU A 536 -1.09 -30.42 -23.61
N ASP A 537 0.02 -29.91 -24.17
CA ASP A 537 0.04 -29.18 -25.45
C ASP A 537 1.05 -29.80 -26.45
N ASN A 538 0.64 -30.01 -27.71
CA ASN A 538 1.53 -30.56 -28.74
C ASN A 538 2.49 -29.45 -29.26
N PRO A 539 3.83 -29.59 -29.06
CA PRO A 539 4.83 -28.63 -29.51
C PRO A 539 4.68 -28.24 -30.99
N LEU A 540 4.41 -29.24 -31.83
CA LEU A 540 4.32 -29.07 -33.28
C LEU A 540 3.09 -28.26 -33.68
N SER A 541 1.99 -28.36 -32.93
CA SER A 541 0.79 -27.56 -33.19
C SER A 541 1.04 -26.08 -32.92
N LEU A 542 1.63 -25.75 -31.76
CA LEU A 542 1.99 -24.36 -31.43
C LEU A 542 2.99 -23.79 -32.43
N LYS A 543 3.94 -24.61 -32.87
CA LYS A 543 4.90 -24.20 -33.89
C LYS A 543 4.23 -24.00 -35.26
N ALA A 544 3.28 -24.84 -35.64
CA ALA A 544 2.50 -24.65 -36.86
C ALA A 544 1.70 -23.34 -36.83
N ASP A 545 1.08 -23.01 -35.69
CA ASP A 545 0.37 -21.74 -35.49
C ASP A 545 1.32 -20.55 -35.64
N PHE A 546 2.51 -20.60 -35.04
CA PHE A 546 3.54 -19.57 -35.21
C PHE A 546 3.97 -19.42 -36.68
N ILE A 547 4.24 -20.53 -37.39
CA ILE A 547 4.66 -20.49 -38.80
C ILE A 547 3.53 -19.97 -39.70
N LEU A 548 2.27 -20.26 -39.38
CA LEU A 548 1.12 -19.66 -40.06
C LEU A 548 1.12 -18.14 -39.90
N SER A 549 1.27 -17.62 -38.68
CA SER A 549 1.37 -16.18 -38.42
C SER A 549 2.56 -15.53 -39.14
N LEU A 550 3.71 -16.21 -39.16
CA LEU A 550 4.89 -15.77 -39.89
C LEU A 550 4.63 -15.68 -41.40
N CYS A 551 4.06 -16.72 -42.00
CA CYS A 551 3.73 -16.76 -43.43
C CYS A 551 2.68 -15.69 -43.80
N GLU A 552 1.72 -15.43 -42.93
CA GLU A 552 0.71 -14.39 -43.15
C GLU A 552 1.33 -12.99 -43.23
N LEU A 553 2.29 -12.69 -42.35
CA LEU A 553 3.06 -11.44 -42.42
C LEU A 553 3.93 -11.32 -43.67
N ILE A 554 4.48 -12.44 -44.14
CA ILE A 554 5.34 -12.50 -45.33
C ILE A 554 4.54 -12.30 -46.61
N VAL A 555 3.40 -12.99 -46.74
CA VAL A 555 2.57 -12.92 -47.95
C VAL A 555 2.00 -11.52 -48.13
N GLY A 556 1.52 -10.90 -47.05
CA GLY A 556 1.02 -9.53 -47.05
C GLY A 556 -0.26 -9.33 -47.88
N GLY A 557 -1.27 -8.67 -47.32
CA GLY A 557 -2.49 -8.33 -48.07
C GLY A 557 -3.68 -8.01 -47.18
N LYS A 558 -4.67 -7.28 -47.71
CA LYS A 558 -5.87 -6.89 -46.97
C LYS A 558 -6.73 -8.07 -46.48
N ASN A 559 -6.56 -9.25 -47.07
CA ASN A 559 -7.40 -10.44 -46.80
C ASN A 559 -6.65 -11.57 -46.06
N GLY A 560 -5.37 -11.39 -45.70
CA GLY A 560 -4.57 -12.43 -45.04
C GLY A 560 -4.38 -13.70 -45.89
N LEU A 561 -4.08 -14.82 -45.23
CA LEU A 561 -3.98 -16.16 -45.84
C LEU A 561 -5.37 -16.77 -46.08
N GLU A 562 -5.58 -17.36 -47.25
CA GLU A 562 -6.80 -18.10 -47.57
C GLU A 562 -6.87 -19.45 -46.81
N PRO A 563 -8.06 -20.00 -46.54
CA PRO A 563 -8.18 -21.29 -45.83
C PRO A 563 -7.40 -22.44 -46.48
N VAL A 564 -7.30 -22.44 -47.81
CA VAL A 564 -6.51 -23.41 -48.58
C VAL A 564 -5.01 -23.22 -48.32
N GLU A 565 -4.52 -21.97 -48.37
CA GLU A 565 -3.13 -21.62 -48.05
C GLU A 565 -2.76 -22.04 -46.62
N LYS A 566 -3.65 -21.80 -45.63
CA LYS A 566 -3.45 -22.25 -44.23
C LYS A 566 -3.33 -23.77 -44.12
N THR A 567 -4.17 -24.50 -44.84
CA THR A 567 -4.15 -25.98 -44.85
C THR A 567 -2.86 -26.52 -45.47
N ILE A 568 -2.38 -25.89 -46.54
CA ILE A 568 -1.12 -26.24 -47.20
C ILE A 568 0.08 -26.00 -46.26
N ILE A 569 0.10 -24.87 -45.56
CA ILE A 569 1.17 -24.54 -44.60
C ILE A 569 1.19 -25.54 -43.45
N ASP A 570 0.06 -25.81 -42.78
CA ASP A 570 0.01 -26.79 -41.68
C ASP A 570 0.49 -28.17 -42.14
N ARG A 571 0.07 -28.64 -43.33
CA ARG A 571 0.53 -29.90 -43.92
C ARG A 571 2.05 -29.90 -44.14
N CYS A 572 2.60 -28.84 -44.75
CA CYS A 572 4.04 -28.77 -45.05
C CYS A 572 4.88 -28.65 -43.78
N VAL A 573 4.41 -27.92 -42.77
CA VAL A 573 5.06 -27.83 -41.46
C VAL A 573 5.11 -29.21 -40.80
N ARG A 574 4.01 -29.96 -40.77
CA ARG A 574 4.04 -31.32 -40.20
C ARG A 574 5.02 -32.25 -40.92
N LEU A 575 5.11 -32.13 -42.25
CA LEU A 575 6.04 -32.92 -43.06
C LEU A 575 7.51 -32.54 -42.81
N VAL A 576 7.81 -31.24 -42.69
CA VAL A 576 9.21 -30.77 -42.53
C VAL A 576 9.84 -31.23 -41.23
N TYR A 577 9.05 -31.33 -40.15
CA TYR A 577 9.55 -31.81 -38.87
C TYR A 577 9.61 -33.34 -38.75
N GLN A 578 9.13 -34.14 -39.72
CA GLN A 578 9.14 -35.60 -39.60
C GLN A 578 10.55 -36.18 -39.42
N GLU A 579 11.52 -35.67 -40.17
CA GLU A 579 12.90 -36.15 -40.08
C GLU A 579 13.54 -35.81 -38.73
N TYR A 580 13.32 -34.58 -38.24
CA TYR A 580 13.78 -34.14 -36.92
C TYR A 580 13.11 -34.92 -35.78
N LEU A 581 11.80 -35.14 -35.83
CA LEU A 581 11.07 -35.85 -34.78
C LEU A 581 11.42 -37.35 -34.73
N ALA A 582 11.88 -37.93 -35.84
CA ALA A 582 12.38 -39.30 -35.87
C ALA A 582 13.77 -39.44 -35.20
N ASP A 583 14.60 -38.39 -35.26
CA ASP A 583 15.93 -38.35 -34.67
C ASP A 583 16.31 -36.90 -34.30
N PRO A 584 15.98 -36.44 -33.07
CA PRO A 584 16.03 -35.03 -32.69
C PRO A 584 17.46 -34.57 -32.34
N VAL A 585 18.28 -34.44 -33.37
CA VAL A 585 19.63 -33.86 -33.30
C VAL A 585 19.65 -32.45 -33.91
N PRO A 586 20.45 -31.51 -33.38
CA PRO A 586 20.50 -30.12 -33.87
C PRO A 586 20.75 -29.99 -35.38
N GLU A 587 21.51 -30.91 -35.96
CA GLU A 587 21.84 -30.93 -37.39
C GLU A 587 20.62 -31.23 -38.27
N LYS A 588 19.59 -31.89 -37.72
CA LYS A 588 18.33 -32.23 -38.40
C LYS A 588 17.23 -31.20 -38.15
N MET A 589 17.47 -30.17 -37.34
CA MET A 589 16.50 -29.09 -37.16
C MET A 589 16.25 -28.42 -38.52
N PRO A 590 14.98 -28.32 -38.97
CA PRO A 590 14.67 -27.74 -40.26
C PRO A 590 14.92 -26.23 -40.27
N ILE A 591 15.06 -25.65 -41.45
CA ILE A 591 15.13 -24.21 -41.71
C ILE A 591 14.00 -23.77 -42.66
N LEU A 592 13.85 -22.46 -42.90
CA LEU A 592 12.82 -21.94 -43.82
C LEU A 592 12.96 -22.51 -45.24
N GLU A 593 14.17 -22.81 -45.69
CA GLU A 593 14.44 -23.42 -46.99
C GLU A 593 13.80 -24.80 -47.14
N ASP A 594 13.78 -25.61 -46.06
CA ASP A 594 13.16 -26.93 -46.09
C ASP A 594 11.64 -26.80 -46.29
N LEU A 595 11.02 -25.83 -45.62
CA LEU A 595 9.61 -25.51 -45.80
C LEU A 595 9.33 -24.97 -47.22
N TYR A 596 10.16 -24.07 -47.72
CA TYR A 596 10.07 -23.54 -49.10
C TYR A 596 10.16 -24.66 -50.15
N ASN A 597 11.11 -25.58 -49.99
CA ASN A 597 11.31 -26.71 -50.90
C ASN A 597 10.11 -27.68 -50.88
N LEU A 598 9.48 -27.88 -49.71
CA LEU A 598 8.25 -28.66 -49.62
C LEU A 598 7.05 -27.98 -50.27
N LEU A 599 6.91 -26.65 -50.10
CA LEU A 599 5.87 -25.86 -50.76
C LEU A 599 6.03 -25.90 -52.30
N ARG A 600 7.26 -25.81 -52.81
CA ARG A 600 7.55 -25.94 -54.26
C ARG A 600 7.21 -27.32 -54.82
N LYS A 601 7.22 -28.38 -54.01
CA LYS A 601 6.85 -29.75 -54.42
C LYS A 601 5.34 -30.00 -54.44
N GLN A 602 4.53 -29.10 -53.90
CA GLN A 602 3.07 -29.23 -53.92
C GLN A 602 2.51 -28.91 -55.31
N GLU A 603 1.48 -29.63 -55.73
CA GLU A 603 0.85 -29.45 -57.06
C GLU A 603 -0.10 -28.25 -57.10
N GLU A 604 -0.61 -27.81 -55.94
CA GLU A 604 -1.57 -26.72 -55.82
C GLU A 604 -0.97 -25.36 -56.20
N PRO A 605 -1.67 -24.53 -57.01
CA PRO A 605 -1.18 -23.20 -57.41
C PRO A 605 -1.02 -22.24 -56.21
N GLU A 606 -1.83 -22.39 -55.17
CA GLU A 606 -1.73 -21.65 -53.92
C GLU A 606 -0.39 -21.92 -53.21
N ALA A 607 0.09 -23.17 -53.24
CA ALA A 607 1.38 -23.52 -52.66
C ALA A 607 2.55 -22.86 -53.40
N GLN A 608 2.45 -22.76 -54.73
CA GLN A 608 3.45 -22.08 -55.56
C GLN A 608 3.48 -20.56 -55.30
N ARG A 609 2.31 -19.96 -55.04
CA ARG A 609 2.21 -18.56 -54.61
C ARG A 609 2.89 -18.35 -53.26
N LEU A 610 2.61 -19.20 -52.27
CA LEU A 610 3.25 -19.16 -50.96
C LEU A 610 4.78 -19.29 -51.06
N ALA A 611 5.27 -20.26 -51.84
CA ALA A 611 6.70 -20.43 -52.07
C ALA A 611 7.33 -19.18 -52.70
N THR A 612 6.67 -18.58 -53.69
CA THR A 612 7.16 -17.35 -54.34
C THR A 612 7.24 -16.18 -53.37
N SER A 613 6.28 -16.04 -52.45
CA SER A 613 6.32 -15.03 -51.39
C SER A 613 7.46 -15.26 -50.39
N LEU A 614 7.79 -16.51 -50.09
CA LEU A 614 8.90 -16.88 -49.19
C LEU A 614 10.28 -16.74 -49.84
N GLU A 615 10.37 -16.73 -51.17
CA GLU A 615 11.64 -16.77 -51.92
C GLU A 615 12.62 -15.67 -51.51
N ILE A 616 12.13 -14.43 -51.29
CA ILE A 616 12.98 -13.30 -50.87
C ILE A 616 13.62 -13.50 -49.48
N TYR A 617 12.99 -14.30 -48.62
CA TYR A 617 13.43 -14.63 -47.26
C TYR A 617 14.24 -15.92 -47.17
N VAL A 618 14.38 -16.66 -48.27
CA VAL A 618 15.11 -17.94 -48.32
C VAL A 618 16.36 -17.81 -49.18
N THR A 619 16.19 -17.48 -50.46
CA THR A 619 17.27 -17.36 -51.45
C THR A 619 17.56 -15.92 -51.84
N GLY A 620 16.68 -14.98 -51.48
CA GLY A 620 16.81 -13.57 -51.80
C GLY A 620 17.60 -12.75 -50.76
N SER A 621 17.46 -11.43 -50.85
CA SER A 621 18.24 -10.45 -50.07
C SER A 621 17.85 -10.35 -48.59
N LEU A 622 16.79 -11.03 -48.13
CA LEU A 622 16.25 -10.94 -46.77
C LEU A 622 16.36 -12.28 -46.01
N ASN A 623 17.35 -13.10 -46.36
CA ASN A 623 17.53 -14.47 -45.88
C ASN A 623 18.09 -14.64 -44.45
N VAL A 624 18.07 -13.58 -43.64
CA VAL A 624 18.64 -13.54 -42.27
C VAL A 624 18.08 -14.64 -41.36
N PHE A 625 16.86 -15.11 -41.61
CA PHE A 625 16.17 -16.13 -40.82
C PHE A 625 16.23 -17.54 -41.44
N ASN A 626 16.95 -17.74 -42.54
CA ASN A 626 17.09 -19.03 -43.21
C ASN A 626 18.39 -19.76 -42.81
N HIS A 627 18.70 -19.77 -41.53
CA HIS A 627 19.91 -20.38 -40.98
C HIS A 627 19.58 -21.09 -39.68
N ARG A 628 20.38 -22.10 -39.33
CA ARG A 628 20.29 -22.75 -38.01
C ARG A 628 20.77 -21.79 -36.93
N THR A 629 20.17 -21.86 -35.75
CA THR A 629 20.58 -21.05 -34.60
C THR A 629 22.02 -21.38 -34.21
N ASN A 630 22.88 -20.37 -34.12
CA ASN A 630 24.31 -20.51 -33.81
C ASN A 630 24.78 -19.64 -32.63
N VAL A 631 23.83 -19.09 -31.88
CA VAL A 631 24.06 -18.22 -30.73
C VAL A 631 23.57 -18.87 -29.43
N ASP A 632 24.17 -18.49 -28.30
CA ASP A 632 23.73 -18.95 -27.00
C ASP A 632 22.47 -18.21 -26.55
N ILE A 633 21.33 -18.86 -26.71
CA ILE A 633 20.04 -18.36 -26.21
C ILE A 633 19.74 -18.80 -24.76
N ASN A 634 20.66 -19.54 -24.11
CA ASN A 634 20.49 -20.13 -22.78
C ASN A 634 21.06 -19.32 -21.63
N ASN A 635 21.81 -18.25 -21.92
CA ASN A 635 22.23 -17.29 -20.92
C ASN A 635 21.00 -16.77 -20.14
N ARG A 636 21.19 -16.49 -18.85
CA ARG A 636 20.14 -15.95 -17.97
C ARG A 636 19.61 -14.60 -18.48
N ILE A 637 20.47 -13.76 -19.05
CA ILE A 637 20.08 -12.48 -19.65
C ILE A 637 20.45 -12.44 -21.13
N VAL A 638 19.43 -12.34 -21.98
CA VAL A 638 19.56 -12.33 -23.44
C VAL A 638 18.91 -11.07 -24.00
N CYS A 639 19.64 -10.35 -24.84
CA CYS A 639 19.15 -9.17 -25.55
C CYS A 639 19.23 -9.39 -27.06
N PHE A 640 18.08 -9.30 -27.72
CA PHE A 640 17.96 -9.36 -29.17
C PHE A 640 18.02 -7.94 -29.73
N ASP A 641 19.17 -7.58 -30.28
CA ASP A 641 19.38 -6.32 -30.98
C ASP A 641 18.93 -6.48 -32.44
N ILE A 642 17.85 -5.78 -32.79
CA ILE A 642 17.26 -5.79 -34.14
C ILE A 642 17.35 -4.42 -34.82
N LYS A 643 18.24 -3.54 -34.35
CA LYS A 643 18.35 -2.16 -34.84
C LYS A 643 18.63 -2.09 -36.33
N GLU A 644 19.53 -2.95 -36.81
CA GLU A 644 20.02 -2.98 -38.19
C GLU A 644 19.07 -3.71 -39.17
N LEU A 645 17.97 -4.31 -38.68
CA LEU A 645 16.94 -4.85 -39.57
C LEU A 645 16.18 -3.72 -40.28
N GLY A 646 15.89 -3.92 -41.57
CA GLY A 646 14.98 -3.04 -42.31
C GLY A 646 13.55 -3.07 -41.73
N LYS A 647 12.72 -2.06 -42.03
CA LYS A 647 11.35 -1.93 -41.47
C LYS A 647 10.49 -3.19 -41.61
N GLN A 648 10.59 -3.90 -42.73
CA GLN A 648 9.86 -5.15 -42.97
C GLN A 648 10.40 -6.30 -42.10
N LEU A 649 11.73 -6.45 -42.03
CA LEU A 649 12.38 -7.49 -41.24
C LEU A 649 12.26 -7.25 -39.73
N LYS A 650 12.16 -6.01 -39.25
CA LYS A 650 11.95 -5.73 -37.82
C LYS A 650 10.69 -6.40 -37.28
N LYS A 651 9.57 -6.33 -38.00
CA LYS A 651 8.31 -6.97 -37.59
C LYS A 651 8.47 -8.49 -37.46
N ILE A 652 9.08 -9.10 -38.47
CA ILE A 652 9.36 -10.55 -38.49
C ILE A 652 10.32 -10.93 -37.35
N GLY A 653 11.40 -10.17 -37.17
CA GLY A 653 12.38 -10.38 -36.11
C GLY A 653 11.75 -10.30 -34.72
N MET A 654 10.90 -9.31 -34.45
CA MET A 654 10.19 -9.21 -33.17
C MET A 654 9.25 -10.40 -32.94
N LEU A 655 8.55 -10.88 -33.97
CA LEU A 655 7.70 -12.08 -33.87
C LEU A 655 8.53 -13.33 -33.57
N ILE A 656 9.70 -13.49 -34.22
CA ILE A 656 10.63 -14.60 -33.96
C ILE A 656 11.17 -14.54 -32.53
N VAL A 657 11.50 -13.34 -32.03
CA VAL A 657 11.91 -13.16 -30.63
C VAL A 657 10.79 -13.57 -29.67
N GLN A 658 9.53 -13.21 -29.97
CA GLN A 658 8.38 -13.64 -29.17
C GLN A 658 8.23 -15.17 -29.10
N ASP A 659 8.48 -15.89 -30.19
CA ASP A 659 8.53 -17.36 -30.22
C ASP A 659 9.67 -17.92 -29.36
N GLN A 660 10.86 -17.33 -29.44
CA GLN A 660 11.99 -17.72 -28.56
C GLN A 660 11.66 -17.51 -27.07
N VAL A 661 10.99 -16.42 -26.73
CA VAL A 661 10.51 -16.16 -25.36
C VAL A 661 9.48 -17.20 -24.94
N TRP A 662 8.55 -17.56 -25.82
CA TRP A 662 7.56 -18.60 -25.55
C TRP A 662 8.21 -19.93 -25.22
N ASN A 663 9.21 -20.32 -26.01
CA ASN A 663 10.01 -21.52 -25.77
C ASN A 663 10.72 -21.47 -24.41
N ARG A 664 11.34 -20.33 -24.06
CA ARG A 664 11.99 -20.12 -22.76
C ARG A 664 11.01 -20.24 -21.59
N VAL A 665 9.85 -19.58 -21.67
CA VAL A 665 8.80 -19.63 -20.64
C VAL A 665 8.33 -21.06 -20.42
N THR A 666 8.17 -21.82 -21.50
CA THR A 666 7.73 -23.22 -21.42
C THR A 666 8.76 -24.10 -20.69
N ILE A 667 10.05 -23.94 -20.97
CA ILE A 667 11.14 -24.63 -20.24
C ILE A 667 11.11 -24.25 -18.76
N ASN A 668 11.07 -22.94 -18.49
CA ASN A 668 11.18 -22.41 -17.13
C ASN A 668 9.96 -22.76 -16.28
N ARG A 669 8.78 -22.86 -16.88
CA ARG A 669 7.56 -23.38 -16.23
C ARG A 669 7.81 -24.75 -15.60
N SER A 670 8.44 -25.66 -16.35
CA SER A 670 8.78 -27.01 -15.89
C SER A 670 9.84 -27.00 -14.78
N ALA A 671 10.69 -25.97 -14.75
CA ALA A 671 11.70 -25.77 -13.72
C ALA A 671 11.24 -24.88 -12.54
N HIS A 672 9.95 -24.50 -12.48
CA HIS A 672 9.40 -23.54 -11.51
C HIS A 672 10.13 -22.19 -11.44
N LYS A 673 10.69 -21.77 -12.58
CA LYS A 673 11.42 -20.51 -12.76
C LYS A 673 10.56 -19.51 -13.55
N SER A 674 10.68 -18.22 -13.24
CA SER A 674 9.96 -17.17 -14.00
C SER A 674 10.84 -16.58 -15.11
N THR A 675 10.21 -16.10 -16.18
CA THR A 675 10.89 -15.44 -17.30
C THR A 675 10.31 -14.05 -17.50
N ARG A 676 11.16 -13.02 -17.44
CA ARG A 676 10.79 -11.63 -17.71
C ARG A 676 11.09 -11.28 -19.15
N TYR A 677 10.11 -10.71 -19.83
CA TYR A 677 10.23 -10.33 -21.23
C TYR A 677 9.99 -8.83 -21.39
N TYR A 678 11.03 -8.08 -21.73
CA TYR A 678 10.97 -6.64 -21.95
C TYR A 678 10.95 -6.36 -23.46
N VAL A 679 9.91 -5.67 -23.92
CA VAL A 679 9.74 -5.33 -25.34
C VAL A 679 9.80 -3.83 -25.49
N ASP A 680 10.93 -3.34 -26.00
CA ASP A 680 11.06 -1.92 -26.29
C ASP A 680 10.41 -1.56 -27.62
N GLU A 681 9.90 -0.34 -27.70
CA GLU A 681 9.01 0.14 -28.77
C GLU A 681 7.89 -0.86 -29.13
N PHE A 682 7.21 -1.36 -28.09
CA PHE A 682 6.18 -2.40 -28.20
C PHE A 682 5.07 -2.08 -29.21
N HIS A 683 4.78 -0.79 -29.44
CA HIS A 683 3.79 -0.34 -30.41
C HIS A 683 4.08 -0.82 -31.85
N LEU A 684 5.32 -1.19 -32.19
CA LEU A 684 5.66 -1.75 -33.50
C LEU A 684 4.96 -3.08 -33.79
N LEU A 685 4.70 -3.88 -32.75
CA LEU A 685 3.99 -5.16 -32.85
C LEU A 685 2.47 -4.99 -32.95
N LEU A 686 1.94 -3.81 -32.64
CA LEU A 686 0.51 -3.56 -32.57
C LEU A 686 -0.10 -3.01 -33.86
N LYS A 687 0.75 -2.71 -34.86
CA LYS A 687 0.32 -2.10 -36.13
C LYS A 687 -0.39 -3.07 -37.07
N GLU A 688 -0.06 -4.34 -37.00
CA GLU A 688 -0.68 -5.40 -37.80
C GLU A 688 -1.52 -6.30 -36.90
N GLU A 689 -2.71 -6.68 -37.36
CA GLU A 689 -3.67 -7.46 -36.58
C GLU A 689 -3.08 -8.80 -36.09
N GLN A 690 -2.27 -9.46 -36.92
CA GLN A 690 -1.70 -10.77 -36.60
C GLN A 690 -0.56 -10.71 -35.56
N THR A 691 0.37 -9.75 -35.66
CA THR A 691 1.41 -9.56 -34.63
C THR A 691 0.80 -9.11 -33.31
N ALA A 692 -0.27 -8.31 -33.38
CA ALA A 692 -1.04 -7.92 -32.22
C ALA A 692 -1.71 -9.15 -31.58
N ALA A 693 -2.37 -10.02 -32.36
CA ALA A 693 -3.03 -11.22 -31.88
C ALA A 693 -2.06 -12.14 -31.12
N TYR A 694 -0.88 -12.43 -31.68
CA TYR A 694 0.14 -13.24 -31.00
C TYR A 694 0.63 -12.60 -29.70
N SER A 695 0.79 -11.27 -29.68
CA SER A 695 1.14 -10.52 -28.46
C SER A 695 0.04 -10.61 -27.39
N VAL A 696 -1.24 -10.55 -27.78
CA VAL A 696 -2.37 -10.75 -26.86
C VAL A 696 -2.35 -12.15 -26.27
N GLU A 697 -2.04 -13.18 -27.06
CA GLU A 697 -1.92 -14.55 -26.57
C GLU A 697 -0.80 -14.72 -25.54
N ILE A 698 0.36 -14.10 -25.79
CA ILE A 698 1.46 -14.04 -24.81
C ILE A 698 0.96 -13.47 -23.48
N TRP A 699 0.31 -12.31 -23.49
CA TRP A 699 -0.21 -11.69 -22.26
C TRP A 699 -1.24 -12.59 -21.54
N LYS A 700 -2.08 -13.31 -22.28
CA LYS A 700 -3.08 -14.22 -21.69
C LYS A 700 -2.46 -15.49 -21.10
N ARG A 701 -1.50 -16.10 -21.79
CA ARG A 701 -0.91 -17.41 -21.44
C ARG A 701 0.17 -17.29 -20.38
N PHE A 702 1.07 -16.32 -20.52
CA PHE A 702 2.23 -16.16 -19.64
C PHE A 702 1.84 -15.92 -18.19
N ARG A 703 0.69 -15.26 -17.96
CA ARG A 703 0.06 -15.11 -16.66
C ARG A 703 0.01 -16.42 -15.83
N LYS A 704 -0.20 -17.57 -16.47
CA LYS A 704 -0.27 -18.89 -15.79
C LYS A 704 1.04 -19.67 -15.84
N TRP A 705 1.96 -19.29 -16.73
CA TRP A 705 3.14 -20.08 -17.06
C TRP A 705 4.43 -19.51 -16.44
N GLY A 706 4.33 -18.46 -15.63
CA GLY A 706 5.49 -17.80 -15.02
C GLY A 706 6.20 -16.83 -15.96
N GLY A 707 5.59 -16.48 -17.09
CA GLY A 707 6.08 -15.41 -17.97
C GLY A 707 5.59 -14.05 -17.48
N ILE A 708 6.46 -13.05 -17.53
CA ILE A 708 6.20 -11.67 -17.09
C ILE A 708 6.55 -10.71 -18.23
N PRO A 709 5.68 -10.58 -19.25
CA PRO A 709 5.88 -9.65 -20.35
C PRO A 709 5.67 -8.20 -19.87
N THR A 710 6.50 -7.30 -20.41
CA THR A 710 6.51 -5.87 -20.13
C THR A 710 6.68 -5.11 -21.43
N GLY A 711 5.62 -4.42 -21.87
CA GLY A 711 5.65 -3.58 -23.06
C GLY A 711 6.10 -2.17 -22.72
N ILE A 712 7.09 -1.64 -23.44
CA ILE A 712 7.61 -0.28 -23.25
C ILE A 712 7.23 0.53 -24.49
N THR A 713 6.50 1.62 -24.32
CA THR A 713 6.02 2.41 -25.46
C THR A 713 5.71 3.86 -25.12
N GLN A 714 5.78 4.70 -26.15
CA GLN A 714 5.47 6.12 -26.12
C GLN A 714 4.10 6.42 -26.74
N ASN A 715 3.60 5.53 -27.61
CA ASN A 715 2.36 5.75 -28.35
C ASN A 715 1.21 4.95 -27.73
N ILE A 716 0.37 5.63 -26.96
CA ILE A 716 -0.79 5.04 -26.29
C ILE A 716 -1.96 4.83 -27.26
N LYS A 717 -2.07 5.63 -28.32
CA LYS A 717 -3.17 5.50 -29.29
C LYS A 717 -3.08 4.19 -30.05
N ASP A 718 -1.87 3.73 -30.36
CA ASP A 718 -1.65 2.43 -30.99
C ASP A 718 -2.04 1.28 -30.05
N LEU A 719 -1.79 1.42 -28.73
CA LEU A 719 -2.24 0.47 -27.70
C LEU A 719 -3.77 0.42 -27.54
N LEU A 720 -4.47 1.51 -27.83
CA LEU A 720 -5.92 1.63 -27.66
C LEU A 720 -6.65 1.67 -29.02
N ALA A 721 -5.98 1.26 -30.09
CA ALA A 721 -6.52 1.34 -31.46
C ALA A 721 -7.63 0.31 -31.73
N SER A 722 -7.58 -0.85 -31.07
CA SER A 722 -8.57 -1.91 -31.19
C SER A 722 -8.93 -2.54 -29.85
N ARG A 723 -10.11 -3.16 -29.77
CA ARG A 723 -10.59 -3.86 -28.57
C ARG A 723 -9.74 -5.10 -28.24
N GLU A 724 -9.18 -5.75 -29.25
CA GLU A 724 -8.32 -6.91 -29.08
C GLU A 724 -7.04 -6.50 -28.34
N ILE A 725 -6.44 -5.37 -28.74
CA ILE A 725 -5.21 -4.81 -28.14
C ILE A 725 -5.50 -4.20 -26.77
N GLU A 726 -6.67 -3.62 -26.55
CA GLU A 726 -7.12 -3.14 -25.23
C GLU A 726 -7.06 -4.25 -24.16
N ASN A 727 -7.25 -5.52 -24.54
CA ASN A 727 -7.07 -6.65 -23.61
C ASN A 727 -5.65 -6.74 -23.02
N ILE A 728 -4.61 -6.28 -23.72
CA ILE A 728 -3.22 -6.25 -23.18
C ILE A 728 -3.18 -5.33 -21.97
N PHE A 729 -3.84 -4.19 -22.08
CA PHE A 729 -3.96 -3.20 -21.02
C PHE A 729 -4.77 -3.73 -19.84
N GLU A 730 -5.94 -4.34 -20.10
CA GLU A 730 -6.75 -4.98 -19.05
C GLU A 730 -6.03 -6.17 -18.37
N ASN A 731 -5.13 -6.84 -19.09
CA ASN A 731 -4.30 -7.93 -18.57
C ASN A 731 -2.92 -7.44 -18.13
N SER A 732 -2.80 -6.20 -17.67
CA SER A 732 -1.57 -5.64 -17.08
C SER A 732 -1.90 -4.97 -15.75
N ASP A 733 -1.77 -5.72 -14.65
CA ASP A 733 -2.00 -5.15 -13.31
C ASP A 733 -0.84 -4.23 -12.87
N PHE A 734 0.27 -4.21 -13.62
CA PHE A 734 1.42 -3.35 -13.37
C PHE A 734 1.57 -2.29 -14.47
N ILE A 735 1.46 -1.00 -14.14
CA ILE A 735 1.72 0.09 -15.10
C ILE A 735 2.65 1.11 -14.47
N TYR A 736 3.77 1.38 -15.14
CA TYR A 736 4.72 2.44 -14.77
C TYR A 736 4.52 3.62 -15.73
N MET A 737 3.76 4.62 -15.30
CA MET A 737 3.34 5.74 -16.15
C MET A 737 4.13 7.00 -15.85
N LEU A 738 5.06 7.34 -16.73
CA LEU A 738 5.81 8.60 -16.73
C LEU A 738 5.01 9.71 -17.43
N ASN A 739 5.62 10.88 -17.60
CA ASN A 739 5.02 12.02 -18.30
C ASN A 739 4.43 11.62 -19.68
N GLN A 740 3.22 12.11 -19.96
CA GLN A 740 2.45 11.83 -21.19
C GLN A 740 2.13 13.11 -21.95
N ALA A 741 1.96 13.00 -23.27
CA ALA A 741 1.40 14.08 -24.07
C ALA A 741 -0.05 14.40 -23.62
N SER A 742 -0.49 15.65 -23.78
CA SER A 742 -1.77 16.13 -23.23
C SER A 742 -2.98 15.31 -23.69
N GLY A 743 -3.04 14.94 -24.98
CA GLY A 743 -4.12 14.12 -25.53
C GLY A 743 -4.13 12.70 -24.96
N ASP A 744 -2.96 12.04 -24.92
CA ASP A 744 -2.84 10.65 -24.45
C ASP A 744 -3.09 10.54 -22.95
N ARG A 745 -2.65 11.56 -22.19
CA ARG A 745 -2.89 11.69 -20.76
C ARG A 745 -4.38 11.65 -20.41
N GLN A 746 -5.23 12.34 -21.18
CA GLN A 746 -6.68 12.35 -20.94
C GLN A 746 -7.31 10.98 -21.21
N ILE A 747 -6.83 10.29 -22.24
CA ILE A 747 -7.31 8.94 -22.58
C ILE A 747 -6.96 7.97 -21.44
N LEU A 748 -5.70 7.97 -20.98
CA LEU A 748 -5.29 7.13 -19.86
C LEU A 748 -6.00 7.49 -18.55
N ALA A 749 -6.19 8.79 -18.28
CA ALA A 749 -6.89 9.22 -17.07
C ALA A 749 -8.30 8.63 -16.98
N LYS A 750 -9.01 8.59 -18.11
CA LYS A 750 -10.34 8.01 -18.19
C LYS A 750 -10.33 6.48 -18.08
N GLN A 751 -9.41 5.80 -18.77
CA GLN A 751 -9.35 4.34 -18.78
C GLN A 751 -8.88 3.76 -17.45
N LEU A 752 -7.96 4.44 -16.75
CA LEU A 752 -7.39 3.99 -15.48
C LEU A 752 -8.05 4.62 -14.25
N ASN A 753 -9.14 5.38 -14.42
CA ASN A 753 -9.81 6.12 -13.35
C ASN A 753 -8.83 6.98 -12.50
N ILE A 754 -7.92 7.69 -13.17
CA ILE A 754 -6.93 8.55 -12.53
C ILE A 754 -7.60 9.85 -12.09
N SER A 755 -7.45 10.23 -10.83
CA SER A 755 -7.97 11.50 -10.34
C SER A 755 -7.19 12.71 -10.90
N PRO A 756 -7.78 13.93 -10.97
CA PRO A 756 -7.05 15.14 -11.35
C PRO A 756 -5.82 15.40 -10.48
N THR A 757 -5.88 15.06 -9.19
CA THR A 757 -4.76 15.21 -8.25
C THR A 757 -3.64 14.26 -8.60
N GLN A 758 -3.93 12.98 -8.88
CA GLN A 758 -2.95 12.00 -9.36
C GLN A 758 -2.38 12.43 -10.71
N LEU A 759 -3.23 12.92 -11.60
CA LEU A 759 -2.85 13.37 -12.93
C LEU A 759 -1.88 14.56 -12.89
N SER A 760 -1.91 15.38 -11.84
CA SER A 760 -0.93 16.47 -11.68
C SER A 760 0.52 15.97 -11.50
N TYR A 761 0.72 14.75 -10.97
CA TYR A 761 2.06 14.16 -10.80
C TYR A 761 2.70 13.67 -12.11
N VAL A 762 1.92 13.60 -13.19
CA VAL A 762 2.40 13.28 -14.55
C VAL A 762 2.21 14.47 -15.49
N THR A 763 1.82 15.63 -14.96
CA THR A 763 1.60 16.86 -15.72
C THR A 763 2.79 17.77 -15.56
N ASN A 764 3.56 17.95 -16.64
CA ASN A 764 4.82 18.72 -16.61
C ASN A 764 5.78 18.22 -15.53
N SER A 765 5.76 16.91 -15.25
CA SER A 765 6.63 16.28 -14.27
C SER A 765 8.06 16.17 -14.80
N ASN A 766 9.03 16.10 -13.88
CA ASN A 766 10.42 15.90 -14.26
C ASN A 766 10.65 14.46 -14.73
N GLU A 767 11.81 14.22 -15.33
CA GLU A 767 12.25 12.85 -15.62
C GLU A 767 12.31 12.02 -14.32
N GLY A 768 11.85 10.77 -14.39
CA GLY A 768 11.82 9.86 -13.24
C GLY A 768 10.65 10.10 -12.27
N GLU A 769 9.70 10.99 -12.60
CA GLU A 769 8.49 11.23 -11.81
C GLU A 769 7.24 10.73 -12.56
N GLY A 770 6.33 10.06 -11.86
CA GLY A 770 5.13 9.51 -12.50
C GLY A 770 4.13 8.85 -11.56
N LEU A 771 3.26 8.01 -12.11
CA LEU A 771 2.31 7.17 -11.37
C LEU A 771 2.64 5.68 -11.56
N LEU A 772 2.66 4.95 -10.45
CA LEU A 772 2.78 3.51 -10.40
C LEU A 772 1.41 2.89 -10.14
N PHE A 773 1.00 1.97 -11.00
CA PHE A 773 -0.18 1.13 -10.83
C PHE A 773 0.28 -0.26 -10.41
N TYR A 774 -0.23 -0.74 -9.29
CA TYR A 774 0.04 -2.07 -8.75
C TYR A 774 -1.29 -2.70 -8.32
N GLY A 775 -1.92 -3.44 -9.23
CA GLY A 775 -3.30 -3.90 -9.10
C GLY A 775 -4.25 -2.70 -9.01
N ASN A 776 -4.96 -2.59 -7.90
CA ASN A 776 -5.90 -1.48 -7.67
C ASN A 776 -5.24 -0.24 -7.03
N VAL A 777 -3.93 -0.31 -6.74
CA VAL A 777 -3.21 0.73 -6.02
C VAL A 777 -2.53 1.66 -7.01
N ILE A 778 -2.78 2.97 -6.88
CA ILE A 778 -2.15 4.03 -7.68
C ILE A 778 -1.30 4.88 -6.75
N ILE A 779 0.02 4.90 -6.95
CA ILE A 779 0.95 5.69 -6.12
C ILE A 779 1.76 6.64 -7.01
N PRO A 780 1.78 7.95 -6.72
CA PRO A 780 2.73 8.85 -7.35
C PRO A 780 4.12 8.56 -6.82
N PHE A 781 5.11 8.47 -7.72
CA PHE A 781 6.49 8.18 -7.37
C PHE A 781 7.44 9.25 -7.88
N VAL A 782 8.58 9.36 -7.19
CA VAL A 782 9.76 10.11 -7.60
C VAL A 782 10.94 9.16 -7.53
N ASP A 783 11.61 8.94 -8.66
CA ASP A 783 12.85 8.17 -8.73
C ASP A 783 14.03 9.06 -9.15
N ARG A 784 14.90 9.35 -8.18
CA ARG A 784 16.14 10.10 -8.40
C ARG A 784 17.32 9.19 -8.18
N PHE A 785 17.74 8.53 -9.25
CA PHE A 785 18.86 7.60 -9.22
C PHE A 785 20.21 8.36 -9.11
N PRO A 786 21.15 7.94 -8.24
CA PRO A 786 22.45 8.60 -8.11
C PRO A 786 23.30 8.46 -9.38
N LYS A 787 23.97 9.54 -9.79
CA LYS A 787 24.79 9.59 -11.02
C LYS A 787 26.17 8.93 -10.87
N ASN A 788 26.19 7.67 -10.44
CA ASN A 788 27.40 6.87 -10.23
C ASN A 788 27.68 5.94 -11.44
N SER A 789 28.52 4.92 -11.28
CA SER A 789 28.91 3.97 -12.35
C SER A 789 27.71 3.28 -12.98
N LEU A 790 26.78 2.77 -12.17
CA LEU A 790 25.60 2.07 -12.68
C LEU A 790 24.68 3.01 -13.47
N TYR A 791 24.57 4.28 -13.07
CA TYR A 791 23.83 5.28 -13.84
C TYR A 791 24.42 5.48 -15.23
N LYS A 792 25.74 5.51 -15.37
CA LYS A 792 26.40 5.65 -16.69
C LYS A 792 26.11 4.49 -17.63
N ILE A 793 25.91 3.29 -17.09
CA ILE A 793 25.54 2.10 -17.87
C ILE A 793 24.05 2.15 -18.27
N MET A 794 23.20 2.76 -17.42
CA MET A 794 21.76 2.81 -17.63
C MET A 794 21.28 4.02 -18.44
N THR A 795 21.98 5.16 -18.40
CA THR A 795 21.58 6.37 -19.11
C THR A 795 21.54 6.15 -20.62
N THR A 796 20.57 6.77 -21.28
CA THR A 796 20.40 6.75 -22.75
C THR A 796 20.61 8.13 -23.38
N ARG A 797 21.03 9.12 -22.57
CA ARG A 797 21.25 10.48 -23.03
C ARG A 797 22.51 10.54 -23.92
N PRO A 798 22.41 10.98 -25.19
CA PRO A 798 23.56 11.06 -26.09
C PRO A 798 24.70 11.94 -25.56
N GLU A 799 24.34 13.04 -24.89
CA GLU A 799 25.31 14.00 -24.31
C GLU A 799 26.08 13.40 -23.12
N GLU A 800 25.44 12.55 -22.31
CA GLU A 800 26.07 11.93 -21.13
C GLU A 800 26.82 10.62 -21.48
N THR A 801 26.54 10.03 -22.65
CA THR A 801 27.21 8.80 -23.14
C THR A 801 28.51 9.11 -23.90
N ALA A 802 28.63 10.29 -24.51
CA ALA A 802 29.84 10.72 -25.22
C ALA A 802 31.05 11.00 -24.30
N GLU A 803 30.83 11.32 -23.02
CA GLU A 803 31.90 11.51 -22.02
C GLU A 803 32.39 10.20 -21.39
N ALA A 804 31.77 9.06 -21.72
CA ALA A 804 32.09 7.74 -21.15
C ALA A 804 32.87 6.82 -22.11
N GLY A 805 33.25 7.31 -23.29
CA GLY A 805 34.01 6.59 -24.31
C GLY A 805 35.53 6.72 -24.17
#